data_AF-K5XS61-F1
#
_entry.id   AF-K5XS61-F1
#
_cell.length_a   1.000
_cell.length_b   1.000
_cell.length_c   1.000
_cell.angle_alpha   90.00
_cell.angle_beta   90.00
_cell.angle_gamma   90.00
#
_symmetry.space_group_name_H-M   'P 1'
#
loop_
_entity.id
_entity.type
_entity.pdbx_description
1 polymer ?
#
loop_
_entity_poly.entity_id
_entity_poly.type
_entity_poly.pdbx_seq_one_letter_code
_entity_poly.pdbx_strand_id
1 'polypeptide(L)'
;MRRTEVIRGESRLEPLSYCFSADWFIKESAMHAMHPSLIPRGPDSWVKVDAMNGILAAADAEFWNSVERGMDIGILGLTRTLWRLLRRSTYGLPSHFDDSDSDSDVIDDTDSSDESLSYSISDDETSSDSEDEPFSRSTLSKSQRSPDEVQQLAETLASIRLRTRHHDPYEDWERQTRKDAFATARKELSASNTQFQTEQERLCLEESRKLVAQHDKRISEVRSWLENRRSEAQKNREALIQAWTARKSQLWNDVKEGIRYQEEKIARELEEEKKRKEEEERQRREEELRRTLAEAKRREEAEKMKKEEEERLRQEEELKKKENIEQQTQQQEQRQKKEFLEAEKASREQLGLKTEFMNWADTRYHLKSLKAEIAIVKADRNLRAAWGNCRRHIKPKVGQLTNDLNAIQAISQEVLNVLRPPTPHDFRVFLAILSSFAKDILLQAEVEITAEKRSAIPLAQLTFNILASVPEFADVFFAKLVQRVGGWPIPYAVPNQDYDGRKWESNEERLKVMGFRKSEEGNALESEAELSSRAAGIMRVYFLILQINPPHGPLSPMFQTTRYWSWFARILDEKSLMQSPITAELIYTALNVMGHDALQIWGGQWIKLLALIYEGVTVGFGSNRCIGGQTAEGRASRVRVQLEIERIMSTIT
;
A
#
# COMPACT_ATOMS: atom_id res chain seq x y z
N MET A 1 43.65 -7.43 67.46
CA MET A 1 43.61 -8.53 66.46
C MET A 1 42.48 -8.26 65.47
N ARG A 2 42.42 -8.98 64.33
CA ARG A 2 41.42 -8.76 63.27
C ARG A 2 40.08 -9.44 63.58
N ARG A 3 38.97 -8.76 63.31
CA ARG A 3 37.84 -9.18 62.42
C ARG A 3 36.72 -8.14 62.52
N THR A 4 36.65 -7.19 61.58
CA THR A 4 35.78 -7.24 60.38
C THR A 4 34.29 -7.13 60.70
N GLU A 5 33.83 -5.90 60.91
CA GLU A 5 32.41 -5.54 60.83
C GLU A 5 32.08 -4.99 59.43
N VAL A 6 30.80 -5.06 59.06
CA VAL A 6 30.28 -4.63 57.75
C VAL A 6 29.75 -3.21 57.88
N ILE A 7 30.34 -2.26 57.13
CA ILE A 7 29.85 -0.88 57.05
C ILE A 7 29.22 -0.65 55.68
N ARG A 8 27.97 -0.18 55.68
CA ARG A 8 27.28 0.32 54.48
C ARG A 8 27.88 1.69 54.12
N GLY A 9 28.25 1.88 52.86
CA GLY A 9 28.60 3.18 52.30
C GLY A 9 27.63 3.54 51.18
N GLU A 10 27.02 4.71 51.24
CA GLU A 10 26.23 5.27 50.16
C GLU A 10 27.14 5.86 49.08
N SER A 11 26.83 5.63 47.81
CA SER A 11 27.43 6.38 46.70
C SER A 11 26.40 6.63 45.61
N ARG A 12 26.24 7.92 45.25
CA ARG A 12 25.44 8.35 44.10
C ARG A 12 26.12 7.87 42.81
N LEU A 13 25.34 7.42 41.83
CA LEU A 13 25.77 7.28 40.44
C LEU A 13 24.70 7.84 39.50
N GLU A 14 25.15 8.38 38.38
CA GLU A 14 24.34 9.05 37.37
C GLU A 14 23.77 8.04 36.35
N PRO A 15 22.66 8.36 35.66
CA PRO A 15 22.09 7.48 34.64
C PRO A 15 22.92 7.51 33.33
N LEU A 16 23.90 6.62 33.24
CA LEU A 16 24.64 6.38 32.00
C LEU A 16 23.74 5.74 30.92
N SER A 17 23.44 6.50 29.87
CA SER A 17 22.68 6.03 28.71
C SER A 17 23.51 5.11 27.81
N TYR A 18 23.29 3.80 27.92
CA TYR A 18 23.95 2.80 27.05
C TYR A 18 23.30 2.70 25.67
N CYS A 19 23.70 3.59 24.76
CA CYS A 19 23.47 3.41 23.32
C CYS A 19 24.45 2.35 22.77
N PHE A 20 24.02 1.09 22.71
CA PHE A 20 24.73 0.05 21.96
C PHE A 20 24.58 0.29 20.45
N SER A 21 25.67 0.64 19.75
CA SER A 21 25.66 0.65 18.28
C SER A 21 25.76 -0.78 17.72
N ALA A 22 24.99 -1.07 16.68
CA ALA A 22 25.01 -2.35 15.97
C ALA A 22 26.32 -2.60 15.19
N ASP A 23 27.13 -1.57 14.92
CA ASP A 23 28.36 -1.66 14.13
C ASP A 23 29.39 -2.66 14.68
N TRP A 24 29.39 -2.89 16.00
CA TRP A 24 30.37 -3.75 16.66
C TRP A 24 30.14 -5.23 16.33
N PHE A 25 28.88 -5.68 16.37
CA PHE A 25 28.50 -7.08 16.15
C PHE A 25 28.74 -7.56 14.70
N ILE A 26 28.63 -6.63 13.74
CA ILE A 26 28.88 -6.87 12.31
C ILE A 26 30.38 -7.07 12.05
N LYS A 27 31.25 -6.29 12.70
CA LYS A 27 32.71 -6.41 12.55
C LYS A 27 33.27 -7.70 13.15
N GLU A 28 32.78 -8.12 14.31
CA GLU A 28 33.28 -9.34 14.97
C GLU A 28 32.85 -10.60 14.21
N SER A 29 31.62 -10.65 13.72
CA SER A 29 31.12 -11.74 12.86
C SER A 29 31.94 -11.91 11.57
N ALA A 30 32.36 -10.81 10.95
CA ALA A 30 33.18 -10.83 9.74
C ALA A 30 34.59 -11.41 9.97
N MET A 31 35.15 -11.31 11.17
CA MET A 31 36.50 -11.79 11.50
C MET A 31 36.57 -13.27 11.92
N HIS A 32 35.45 -13.98 12.03
CA HIS A 32 35.43 -15.43 12.35
C HIS A 32 35.01 -16.33 11.17
N ALA A 33 34.73 -15.76 10.00
CA ALA A 33 34.26 -16.50 8.82
C ALA A 33 35.35 -16.94 7.83
N MET A 34 36.65 -16.69 8.10
CA MET A 34 37.75 -17.02 7.18
C MET A 34 38.55 -18.27 7.58
N HIS A 35 38.45 -19.32 6.77
CA HIS A 35 39.29 -20.51 6.88
C HIS A 35 40.70 -20.26 6.27
N PRO A 36 41.82 -20.81 6.79
CA PRO A 36 43.18 -20.31 6.52
C PRO A 36 43.77 -20.54 5.10
N SER A 37 42.97 -20.91 4.11
CA SER A 37 43.40 -21.40 2.80
C SER A 37 43.26 -20.40 1.63
N LEU A 38 42.84 -19.16 1.88
CA LEU A 38 42.63 -18.13 0.84
C LEU A 38 43.41 -16.83 1.11
N ILE A 39 44.74 -16.94 1.27
CA ILE A 39 45.64 -15.79 1.41
C ILE A 39 46.42 -15.58 0.09
N PRO A 40 46.03 -14.64 -0.79
CA PRO A 40 46.77 -14.31 -2.00
C PRO A 40 48.05 -13.53 -1.65
N ARG A 41 49.21 -14.20 -1.72
CA ARG A 41 50.53 -13.57 -1.48
C ARG A 41 50.99 -12.76 -2.70
N GLY A 42 50.76 -11.46 -2.69
CA GLY A 42 51.35 -10.51 -3.66
C GLY A 42 50.84 -9.08 -3.43
N PRO A 43 51.64 -8.04 -3.73
CA PRO A 43 51.22 -6.64 -3.53
C PRO A 43 50.13 -6.20 -4.52
N ASP A 44 50.09 -6.79 -5.72
CA ASP A 44 49.22 -6.35 -6.82
C ASP A 44 47.72 -6.73 -6.66
N SER A 45 47.38 -7.53 -5.65
CA SER A 45 45.99 -7.95 -5.39
C SER A 45 45.18 -6.84 -4.71
N TRP A 46 45.78 -6.11 -3.77
CA TRP A 46 45.12 -5.06 -2.98
C TRP A 46 44.68 -3.88 -3.85
N VAL A 47 45.52 -3.46 -4.79
CA VAL A 47 45.23 -2.36 -5.74
C VAL A 47 43.97 -2.66 -6.58
N LYS A 48 43.70 -3.94 -6.90
CA LYS A 48 42.48 -4.33 -7.63
C LYS A 48 41.23 -4.33 -6.74
N VAL A 49 41.35 -4.73 -5.48
CA VAL A 49 40.24 -4.67 -4.51
C VAL A 49 39.84 -3.22 -4.24
N ASP A 50 40.81 -2.34 -4.00
CA ASP A 50 40.54 -0.92 -3.76
C ASP A 50 40.02 -0.20 -5.02
N ALA A 51 40.48 -0.57 -6.21
CA ALA A 51 39.91 -0.08 -7.46
C ALA A 51 38.45 -0.52 -7.67
N MET A 52 38.12 -1.78 -7.38
CA MET A 52 36.73 -2.27 -7.46
C MET A 52 35.83 -1.63 -6.40
N ASN A 53 36.31 -1.47 -5.17
CA ASN A 53 35.60 -0.75 -4.11
C ASN A 53 35.38 0.72 -4.47
N GLY A 54 36.37 1.38 -5.07
CA GLY A 54 36.24 2.76 -5.56
C GLY A 54 35.24 2.91 -6.71
N ILE A 55 35.17 1.94 -7.62
CA ILE A 55 34.19 1.92 -8.72
C ILE A 55 32.78 1.64 -8.19
N LEU A 56 32.62 0.71 -7.24
CA LEU A 56 31.34 0.45 -6.58
C LEU A 56 30.86 1.68 -5.79
N ALA A 57 31.72 2.31 -5.00
CA ALA A 57 31.40 3.53 -4.27
C ALA A 57 31.08 4.72 -5.20
N ALA A 58 31.72 4.81 -6.36
CA ALA A 58 31.39 5.81 -7.38
C ALA A 58 30.04 5.52 -8.04
N ALA A 59 29.72 4.26 -8.37
CA ALA A 59 28.44 3.87 -8.94
C ALA A 59 27.28 4.08 -7.94
N ASP A 60 27.46 3.72 -6.67
CA ASP A 60 26.51 4.05 -5.61
C ASP A 60 26.37 5.58 -5.45
N ALA A 61 27.48 6.32 -5.42
CA ALA A 61 27.42 7.78 -5.29
C ALA A 61 26.73 8.46 -6.48
N GLU A 62 26.91 7.98 -7.72
CA GLU A 62 26.19 8.50 -8.89
C GLU A 62 24.72 8.08 -8.90
N PHE A 63 24.39 6.86 -8.46
CA PHE A 63 23.02 6.40 -8.25
C PHE A 63 22.29 7.25 -7.19
N TRP A 64 22.88 7.43 -6.01
CA TRP A 64 22.34 8.28 -4.95
C TRP A 64 22.27 9.75 -5.37
N ASN A 65 23.28 10.31 -6.06
CA ASN A 65 23.17 11.67 -6.62
C ASN A 65 22.09 11.77 -7.71
N SER A 66 21.73 10.68 -8.40
CA SER A 66 20.62 10.65 -9.36
C SER A 66 19.27 10.59 -8.64
N VAL A 67 19.16 9.76 -7.60
CA VAL A 67 17.99 9.65 -6.72
C VAL A 67 17.73 10.95 -5.95
N GLU A 68 18.74 11.60 -5.39
CA GLU A 68 18.61 12.92 -4.75
C GLU A 68 18.16 13.99 -5.74
N ARG A 69 18.73 14.04 -6.95
CA ARG A 69 18.26 14.97 -8.01
C ARG A 69 16.83 14.67 -8.46
N GLY A 70 16.41 13.40 -8.44
CA GLY A 70 15.00 13.01 -8.64
C GLY A 70 14.10 13.47 -7.49
N MET A 71 14.51 13.25 -6.24
CA MET A 71 13.77 13.62 -5.04
C MET A 71 13.64 15.13 -4.87
N ASP A 72 14.69 15.92 -5.11
CA ASP A 72 14.62 17.39 -5.08
C ASP A 72 13.62 17.92 -6.13
N ILE A 73 13.64 17.36 -7.35
CA ILE A 73 12.69 17.75 -8.41
C ILE A 73 11.26 17.29 -8.06
N GLY A 74 11.11 16.13 -7.42
CA GLY A 74 9.82 15.64 -6.91
C GLY A 74 9.25 16.53 -5.80
N ILE A 75 10.03 16.83 -4.76
CA ILE A 75 9.61 17.60 -3.59
C ILE A 75 9.38 19.09 -3.95
N LEU A 76 10.24 19.69 -4.78
CA LEU A 76 10.02 21.04 -5.32
C LEU A 76 8.92 21.08 -6.40
N GLY A 77 8.59 19.93 -7.00
CA GLY A 77 7.44 19.74 -7.89
C GLY A 77 6.14 19.74 -7.11
N LEU A 78 6.00 18.83 -6.13
CA LEU A 78 4.85 18.68 -5.23
C LEU A 78 4.48 20.00 -4.56
N THR A 79 5.46 20.68 -3.95
CA THR A 79 5.24 21.98 -3.30
C THR A 79 4.82 23.09 -4.27
N ARG A 80 5.13 22.99 -5.58
CA ARG A 80 4.67 23.92 -6.62
C ARG A 80 3.34 23.57 -7.27
N THR A 81 2.97 22.29 -7.36
CA THR A 81 1.68 21.86 -7.94
C THR A 81 0.54 22.02 -6.94
N LEU A 82 0.74 21.65 -5.67
CA LEU A 82 -0.23 21.88 -4.59
C LEU A 82 -0.61 23.37 -4.51
N TRP A 83 0.38 24.27 -4.53
CA TRP A 83 0.16 25.73 -4.50
C TRP A 83 -0.53 26.33 -5.74
N ARG A 84 -0.74 25.55 -6.82
CA ARG A 84 -1.53 25.97 -7.98
C ARG A 84 -2.94 25.40 -8.00
N LEU A 85 -3.19 24.28 -7.30
CA LEU A 85 -4.50 23.63 -7.25
C LEU A 85 -5.41 24.15 -6.13
N LEU A 86 -4.84 24.72 -5.05
CA LEU A 86 -5.59 25.39 -3.95
C LEU A 86 -6.35 26.69 -4.36
N ARG A 87 -6.61 26.93 -5.65
CA ARG A 87 -7.36 28.10 -6.17
C ARG A 87 -8.52 27.75 -7.10
N ARG A 88 -9.25 26.67 -6.81
CA ARG A 88 -10.64 26.52 -7.28
C ARG A 88 -11.56 26.23 -6.10
N SER A 89 -12.40 27.20 -5.76
CA SER A 89 -13.55 27.00 -4.86
C SER A 89 -14.60 26.16 -5.59
N THR A 90 -15.14 25.15 -4.90
CA THR A 90 -16.28 24.35 -5.37
C THR A 90 -17.26 24.07 -4.23
N TYR A 91 -17.71 25.13 -3.55
CA TYR A 91 -18.99 25.09 -2.83
C TYR A 91 -20.11 25.36 -3.83
N GLY A 92 -20.74 24.29 -4.31
CA GLY A 92 -21.96 24.32 -5.11
C GLY A 92 -23.00 23.43 -4.46
N LEU A 93 -24.12 24.03 -4.02
CA LEU A 93 -25.23 23.30 -3.42
C LEU A 93 -26.03 22.57 -4.51
N PRO A 94 -26.28 21.25 -4.40
CA PRO A 94 -27.29 20.59 -5.20
C PRO A 94 -28.68 20.99 -4.72
N SER A 95 -29.57 21.35 -5.65
CA SER A 95 -30.98 21.66 -5.38
C SER A 95 -31.89 20.80 -6.23
N HIS A 96 -33.04 20.43 -5.65
CA HIS A 96 -34.17 19.73 -6.28
C HIS A 96 -33.98 18.27 -6.70
N PHE A 97 -34.78 17.42 -6.05
CA PHE A 97 -35.47 16.30 -6.69
C PHE A 97 -36.54 16.86 -7.65
N ASP A 98 -36.91 16.06 -8.65
CA ASP A 98 -38.13 16.22 -9.46
C ASP A 98 -38.62 14.81 -9.85
N ASP A 99 -39.91 14.56 -9.80
CA ASP A 99 -40.51 13.21 -9.90
C ASP A 99 -40.84 12.80 -11.35
N SER A 100 -40.93 11.49 -11.60
CA SER A 100 -41.80 10.92 -12.65
C SER A 100 -42.06 9.43 -12.39
N ASP A 101 -43.34 9.06 -12.34
CA ASP A 101 -43.83 7.68 -12.26
C ASP A 101 -43.66 6.91 -13.59
N SER A 102 -43.87 5.57 -13.57
CA SER A 102 -45.01 4.92 -14.26
C SER A 102 -44.93 3.37 -14.27
N ASP A 103 -45.72 2.73 -13.41
CA ASP A 103 -46.51 1.47 -13.54
C ASP A 103 -46.05 0.16 -14.25
N SER A 104 -46.50 -0.97 -13.66
CA SER A 104 -46.81 -2.31 -14.27
C SER A 104 -45.62 -3.26 -14.59
N ASP A 105 -45.72 -4.60 -14.64
CA ASP A 105 -46.75 -5.63 -14.32
C ASP A 105 -46.07 -7.05 -14.35
N VAL A 106 -46.50 -8.18 -13.75
CA VAL A 106 -47.48 -8.50 -12.68
C VAL A 106 -47.31 -9.98 -12.22
N ILE A 107 -47.53 -10.32 -10.93
CA ILE A 107 -47.85 -11.65 -10.31
C ILE A 107 -46.89 -12.86 -10.57
N ASP A 108 -46.49 -13.71 -9.61
CA ASP A 108 -46.82 -13.91 -8.16
C ASP A 108 -45.48 -13.94 -7.34
N ASP A 109 -45.23 -14.54 -6.16
CA ASP A 109 -45.90 -15.54 -5.29
C ASP A 109 -45.50 -15.28 -3.80
N THR A 110 -46.03 -16.08 -2.87
CA THR A 110 -45.82 -16.17 -1.41
C THR A 110 -44.38 -16.58 -0.99
N ASP A 111 -43.86 -16.33 0.23
CA ASP A 111 -44.48 -16.16 1.56
C ASP A 111 -43.57 -15.38 2.57
N SER A 112 -44.16 -14.97 3.71
CA SER A 112 -43.55 -14.70 5.03
C SER A 112 -42.72 -13.42 5.29
N SER A 113 -43.44 -12.38 5.71
CA SER A 113 -43.23 -11.61 6.96
C SER A 113 -41.93 -10.80 7.18
N ASP A 114 -42.03 -9.50 6.88
CA ASP A 114 -41.20 -8.43 7.44
C ASP A 114 -41.48 -8.15 8.93
N GLU A 115 -40.51 -7.52 9.60
CA GLU A 115 -40.72 -6.55 10.70
C GLU A 115 -39.40 -5.78 10.92
N SER A 116 -39.40 -4.46 10.72
CA SER A 116 -38.22 -3.62 10.96
C SER A 116 -38.57 -2.28 11.60
N LEU A 117 -37.93 -2.02 12.74
CA LEU A 117 -38.17 -0.84 13.57
C LEU A 117 -37.39 0.37 13.06
N SER A 118 -38.06 1.52 12.96
CA SER A 118 -37.40 2.82 13.09
C SER A 118 -38.22 3.73 14.02
N TYR A 119 -37.55 4.73 14.60
CA TYR A 119 -37.94 5.35 15.86
C TYR A 119 -37.91 6.88 15.75
N SER A 120 -38.98 7.52 16.22
CA SER A 120 -39.06 8.98 16.40
C SER A 120 -39.66 9.29 17.77
N ILE A 121 -38.97 10.13 18.54
CA ILE A 121 -39.41 10.66 19.84
C ILE A 121 -40.38 11.85 19.58
N SER A 122 -41.59 11.83 20.15
CA SER A 122 -42.06 12.65 21.30
C SER A 122 -41.76 14.16 21.17
N ASP A 123 -42.71 15.08 21.35
CA ASP A 123 -43.58 15.32 22.53
C ASP A 123 -44.97 15.83 22.06
N ASP A 124 -46.10 15.40 22.65
CA ASP A 124 -46.75 15.88 23.89
C ASP A 124 -47.15 17.38 23.87
N GLU A 125 -48.35 17.81 24.28
CA GLU A 125 -49.59 17.11 24.70
C GLU A 125 -50.77 18.11 24.59
N THR A 126 -52.02 17.63 24.52
CA THR A 126 -53.24 18.11 25.23
C THR A 126 -54.53 17.63 24.56
N SER A 127 -54.99 16.47 25.05
CA SER A 127 -56.37 15.98 25.10
C SER A 127 -57.51 16.91 24.61
N SER A 128 -58.37 16.36 23.73
CA SER A 128 -59.83 16.54 23.85
C SER A 128 -60.52 15.21 23.56
N ASP A 129 -61.39 14.81 24.48
CA ASP A 129 -62.11 13.53 24.49
C ASP A 129 -63.39 13.56 23.64
N SER A 130 -63.65 12.48 22.88
CA SER A 130 -64.94 12.20 22.23
C SER A 130 -65.01 10.75 21.75
N GLU A 131 -65.90 9.95 22.35
CA GLU A 131 -66.11 8.53 22.04
C GLU A 131 -66.82 8.33 20.68
N ASP A 132 -66.22 7.55 19.77
CA ASP A 132 -66.82 7.09 18.51
C ASP A 132 -67.44 5.69 18.68
N GLU A 133 -68.74 5.61 19.02
CA GLU A 133 -69.52 4.36 19.01
C GLU A 133 -69.95 3.99 17.56
N PRO A 134 -69.86 2.71 17.14
CA PRO A 134 -69.90 2.35 15.73
C PRO A 134 -71.31 2.38 15.11
N PHE A 135 -71.48 3.17 14.04
CA PHE A 135 -72.71 3.25 13.26
C PHE A 135 -73.08 1.94 12.56
N SER A 136 -73.87 1.10 13.24
CA SER A 136 -74.53 -0.05 12.63
C SER A 136 -75.47 0.38 11.48
N ARG A 137 -75.25 -0.17 10.28
CA ARG A 137 -76.13 0.05 9.11
C ARG A 137 -77.46 -0.70 9.28
N SER A 138 -78.35 -0.15 10.10
CA SER A 138 -79.75 -0.58 10.13
C SER A 138 -80.47 -0.09 8.86
N THR A 139 -80.99 -1.01 8.07
CA THR A 139 -81.77 -0.74 6.85
C THR A 139 -83.20 -0.30 7.21
N LEU A 140 -83.31 0.90 7.80
CA LEU A 140 -84.61 1.44 8.20
C LEU A 140 -85.52 1.70 7.00
N SER A 141 -86.68 1.04 7.07
CA SER A 141 -87.78 1.10 6.13
C SER A 141 -88.13 2.52 5.65
N LYS A 142 -88.64 2.62 4.41
CA LYS A 142 -89.39 3.79 3.93
C LYS A 142 -90.73 3.90 4.69
N SER A 143 -90.68 4.35 5.93
CA SER A 143 -91.84 5.00 6.55
C SER A 143 -92.18 6.25 5.75
N GLN A 144 -93.47 6.49 5.51
CA GLN A 144 -93.94 7.68 4.81
C GLN A 144 -93.87 8.87 5.78
N ARG A 145 -92.74 9.60 5.74
CA ARG A 145 -92.60 10.90 6.44
C ARG A 145 -93.70 11.86 6.02
N SER A 146 -94.19 12.65 6.97
CA SER A 146 -95.21 13.67 6.68
C SER A 146 -94.62 14.81 5.83
N PRO A 147 -95.45 15.58 5.11
CA PRO A 147 -94.97 16.77 4.38
C PRO A 147 -94.24 17.76 5.29
N ASP A 148 -94.74 17.94 6.52
CA ASP A 148 -94.25 18.91 7.48
C ASP A 148 -92.84 18.57 8.00
N GLU A 149 -92.56 17.28 8.23
CA GLU A 149 -91.21 16.79 8.60
C GLU A 149 -90.17 17.10 7.51
N VAL A 150 -90.57 16.96 6.24
CA VAL A 150 -89.69 17.25 5.09
C VAL A 150 -89.43 18.74 4.98
N GLN A 151 -90.44 19.59 5.25
CA GLN A 151 -90.27 21.03 5.26
C GLN A 151 -89.36 21.49 6.41
N GLN A 152 -89.54 20.97 7.64
CA GLN A 152 -88.67 21.30 8.78
C GLN A 152 -87.20 20.88 8.55
N LEU A 153 -86.98 19.73 7.91
CA LEU A 153 -85.63 19.31 7.50
C LEU A 153 -85.04 20.21 6.40
N ALA A 154 -85.87 20.71 5.47
CA ALA A 154 -85.42 21.66 4.47
C ALA A 154 -85.06 23.03 5.08
N GLU A 155 -85.86 23.53 6.02
CA GLU A 155 -85.65 24.80 6.73
C GLU A 155 -84.42 24.75 7.66
N THR A 156 -84.19 23.64 8.37
CA THR A 156 -82.97 23.45 9.18
C THR A 156 -81.71 23.32 8.31
N LEU A 157 -81.77 22.61 7.17
CA LEU A 157 -80.66 22.59 6.22
C LEU A 157 -80.44 23.96 5.56
N ALA A 158 -81.48 24.76 5.34
CA ALA A 158 -81.37 26.13 4.85
C ALA A 158 -80.73 27.06 5.89
N SER A 159 -81.10 26.97 7.18
CA SER A 159 -80.51 27.80 8.23
C SER A 159 -79.04 27.46 8.51
N ILE A 160 -78.67 26.17 8.48
CA ILE A 160 -77.26 25.73 8.54
C ILE A 160 -76.47 26.30 7.35
N ARG A 161 -77.00 26.20 6.12
CA ARG A 161 -76.38 26.76 4.91
C ARG A 161 -76.31 28.28 4.89
N LEU A 162 -77.24 28.97 5.55
CA LEU A 162 -77.21 30.42 5.71
C LEU A 162 -76.11 30.83 6.69
N ARG A 163 -76.00 30.11 7.83
CA ARG A 163 -74.99 30.37 8.86
C ARG A 163 -73.56 30.05 8.39
N THR A 164 -73.35 28.98 7.63
CA THR A 164 -72.03 28.67 7.02
C THR A 164 -71.68 29.53 5.80
N ARG A 165 -72.61 30.37 5.32
CA ARG A 165 -72.36 31.40 4.30
C ARG A 165 -72.32 32.81 4.86
N HIS A 166 -72.46 32.99 6.17
CA HIS A 166 -72.34 34.29 6.81
C HIS A 166 -70.85 34.66 6.94
N HIS A 167 -70.37 35.49 6.01
CA HIS A 167 -69.04 36.10 6.13
C HIS A 167 -69.08 37.17 7.22
N ASP A 168 -68.32 37.00 8.30
CA ASP A 168 -68.00 38.11 9.19
C ASP A 168 -66.74 38.83 8.65
N PRO A 169 -66.81 40.12 8.26
CA PRO A 169 -65.65 40.87 7.79
C PRO A 169 -64.58 41.07 8.86
N TYR A 170 -64.92 40.99 10.15
CA TYR A 170 -63.98 41.19 11.26
C TYR A 170 -63.11 39.94 11.50
N GLU A 171 -63.71 38.75 11.49
CA GLU A 171 -62.94 37.49 11.55
C GLU A 171 -61.96 37.36 10.38
N ASP A 172 -62.39 37.80 9.19
CA ASP A 172 -61.56 37.76 7.99
C ASP A 172 -60.42 38.80 8.05
N TRP A 173 -60.71 40.02 8.53
CA TRP A 173 -59.68 41.03 8.79
C TRP A 173 -58.66 40.56 9.84
N GLU A 174 -59.10 39.90 10.92
CA GLU A 174 -58.18 39.34 11.92
C GLU A 174 -57.32 38.21 11.31
N ARG A 175 -57.95 37.31 10.55
CA ARG A 175 -57.28 36.20 9.85
C ARG A 175 -56.25 36.70 8.83
N GLN A 176 -56.56 37.78 8.12
CA GLN A 176 -55.64 38.46 7.20
C GLN A 176 -54.48 39.11 7.97
N THR A 177 -54.79 39.91 9.00
CA THR A 177 -53.79 40.63 9.82
C THR A 177 -52.81 39.67 10.51
N ARG A 178 -53.28 38.52 11.01
CA ARG A 178 -52.41 37.46 11.56
C ARG A 178 -51.47 36.88 10.50
N LYS A 179 -51.96 36.60 9.28
CA LYS A 179 -51.11 36.11 8.17
C LYS A 179 -50.04 37.13 7.78
N ASP A 180 -50.41 38.40 7.65
CA ASP A 180 -49.50 39.47 7.26
C ASP A 180 -48.44 39.75 8.33
N ALA A 181 -48.81 39.65 9.62
CA ALA A 181 -47.87 39.70 10.74
C ALA A 181 -46.86 38.53 10.70
N PHE A 182 -47.33 37.28 10.51
CA PHE A 182 -46.43 36.12 10.37
C PHE A 182 -45.53 36.21 9.14
N ALA A 183 -46.04 36.70 8.00
CA ALA A 183 -45.25 36.92 6.79
C ALA A 183 -44.15 37.98 7.01
N THR A 184 -44.47 39.05 7.73
CA THR A 184 -43.53 40.12 8.09
C THR A 184 -42.44 39.59 9.03
N ALA A 185 -42.82 38.94 10.13
CA ALA A 185 -41.87 38.38 11.10
C ALA A 185 -40.94 37.31 10.46
N ARG A 186 -41.47 36.47 9.56
CA ARG A 186 -40.65 35.49 8.81
C ARG A 186 -39.67 36.17 7.85
N LYS A 187 -40.06 37.29 7.23
CA LYS A 187 -39.19 38.10 6.36
C LYS A 187 -38.08 38.80 7.16
N GLU A 188 -38.41 39.35 8.33
CA GLU A 188 -37.45 39.99 9.23
C GLU A 188 -36.43 38.98 9.80
N LEU A 189 -36.88 37.80 10.23
CA LEU A 189 -35.99 36.72 10.65
C LEU A 189 -35.04 36.26 9.54
N SER A 190 -35.54 36.16 8.30
CA SER A 190 -34.72 35.84 7.13
C SER A 190 -33.68 36.93 6.83
N ALA A 191 -34.07 38.20 6.91
CA ALA A 191 -33.16 39.34 6.75
C ALA A 191 -32.07 39.39 7.84
N SER A 192 -32.44 39.12 9.10
CA SER A 192 -31.50 39.04 10.23
C SER A 192 -30.50 37.88 10.06
N ASN A 193 -30.98 36.68 9.72
CA ASN A 193 -30.13 35.51 9.51
C ASN A 193 -29.14 35.71 8.34
N THR A 194 -29.59 36.30 7.23
CA THR A 194 -28.71 36.59 6.07
C THR A 194 -27.70 37.69 6.37
N GLN A 195 -28.06 38.73 7.13
CA GLN A 195 -27.09 39.71 7.63
C GLN A 195 -26.03 39.04 8.50
N PHE A 196 -26.43 38.25 9.50
CA PHE A 196 -25.52 37.52 10.39
C PHE A 196 -24.56 36.59 9.64
N GLN A 197 -25.06 35.85 8.64
CA GLN A 197 -24.25 35.00 7.78
C GLN A 197 -23.21 35.82 6.99
N THR A 198 -23.60 36.91 6.35
CA THR A 198 -22.64 37.76 5.58
C THR A 198 -21.60 38.45 6.48
N GLU A 199 -21.91 38.74 7.74
CA GLU A 199 -20.91 39.23 8.71
C GLU A 199 -19.91 38.13 9.12
N GLN A 200 -20.37 36.89 9.35
CA GLN A 200 -19.48 35.75 9.62
C GLN A 200 -18.58 35.43 8.42
N GLU A 201 -19.13 35.43 7.20
CA GLU A 201 -18.36 35.24 5.96
C GLU A 201 -17.27 36.31 5.81
N ARG A 202 -17.60 37.59 6.07
CA ARG A 202 -16.63 38.70 6.04
C ARG A 202 -15.49 38.49 7.04
N LEU A 203 -15.80 38.11 8.28
CA LEU A 203 -14.79 37.89 9.32
C LEU A 203 -13.87 36.72 8.96
N CYS A 204 -14.43 35.60 8.51
CA CYS A 204 -13.68 34.44 8.03
C CYS A 204 -12.77 34.79 6.83
N LEU A 205 -13.28 35.59 5.88
CA LEU A 205 -12.50 36.08 4.73
C LEU A 205 -11.34 36.99 5.16
N GLU A 206 -11.53 37.85 6.16
CA GLU A 206 -10.46 38.69 6.71
C GLU A 206 -9.39 37.89 7.45
N GLU A 207 -9.77 36.88 8.24
CA GLU A 207 -8.83 35.99 8.92
C GLU A 207 -8.03 35.15 7.92
N SER A 208 -8.70 34.55 6.93
CA SER A 208 -8.06 33.84 5.82
C SER A 208 -7.04 34.73 5.08
N ARG A 209 -7.38 35.99 4.79
CA ARG A 209 -6.45 36.98 4.20
C ARG A 209 -5.24 37.25 5.08
N LYS A 210 -5.41 37.36 6.41
CA LYS A 210 -4.32 37.55 7.38
C LYS A 210 -3.37 36.34 7.40
N LEU A 211 -3.92 35.11 7.40
CA LEU A 211 -3.14 33.87 7.36
C LEU A 211 -2.34 33.72 6.06
N VAL A 212 -2.96 33.95 4.90
CA VAL A 212 -2.26 33.94 3.60
C VAL A 212 -1.13 34.97 3.57
N ALA A 213 -1.36 36.20 4.03
CA ALA A 213 -0.33 37.24 4.08
C ALA A 213 0.83 36.94 5.05
N GLN A 214 0.60 36.15 6.10
CA GLN A 214 1.68 35.63 6.95
C GLN A 214 2.45 34.50 6.26
N HIS A 215 1.75 33.61 5.56
CA HIS A 215 2.38 32.49 4.86
C HIS A 215 3.24 32.95 3.67
N ASP A 216 2.78 33.93 2.88
CA ASP A 216 3.53 34.52 1.77
C ASP A 216 4.84 35.20 2.23
N LYS A 217 4.85 35.78 3.44
CA LYS A 217 6.09 36.31 4.08
C LYS A 217 7.06 35.18 4.40
N ARG A 218 6.61 34.13 5.11
CA ARG A 218 7.44 32.96 5.44
C ARG A 218 8.00 32.26 4.20
N ILE A 219 7.19 32.11 3.14
CA ILE A 219 7.66 31.62 1.83
C ILE A 219 8.79 32.50 1.29
N SER A 220 8.64 33.82 1.34
CA SER A 220 9.60 34.78 0.77
C SER A 220 10.93 34.78 1.55
N GLU A 221 10.87 34.71 2.88
CA GLU A 221 12.02 34.53 3.76
C GLU A 221 12.78 33.24 3.42
N VAL A 222 12.09 32.09 3.37
CA VAL A 222 12.68 30.78 3.01
C VAL A 222 13.28 30.80 1.60
N ARG A 223 12.63 31.43 0.61
CA ARG A 223 13.18 31.56 -0.75
C ARG A 223 14.50 32.32 -0.76
N SER A 224 14.58 33.49 -0.12
CA SER A 224 15.82 34.27 -0.06
C SER A 224 16.96 33.52 0.66
N TRP A 225 16.63 32.75 1.71
CA TRP A 225 17.60 31.90 2.41
C TRP A 225 18.13 30.77 1.52
N LEU A 226 17.25 30.10 0.76
CA LEU A 226 17.62 29.07 -0.21
C LEU A 226 18.45 29.63 -1.38
N GLU A 227 18.15 30.84 -1.86
CA GLU A 227 18.91 31.51 -2.92
C GLU A 227 20.32 31.90 -2.44
N ASN A 228 20.45 32.40 -1.21
CA ASN A 228 21.75 32.65 -0.58
C ASN A 228 22.56 31.34 -0.42
N ARG A 229 21.96 30.27 0.11
CA ARG A 229 22.61 28.96 0.24
C ARG A 229 23.03 28.35 -1.10
N ARG A 230 22.23 28.54 -2.16
CA ARG A 230 22.59 28.14 -3.53
C ARG A 230 23.76 28.97 -4.07
N SER A 231 23.84 30.27 -3.77
CA SER A 231 24.98 31.12 -4.14
C SER A 231 26.27 30.69 -3.45
N GLU A 232 26.23 30.36 -2.16
CA GLU A 232 27.38 29.81 -1.42
C GLU A 232 27.84 28.47 -2.00
N ALA A 233 26.90 27.53 -2.22
CA ALA A 233 27.22 26.22 -2.79
C ALA A 233 27.84 26.32 -4.20
N GLN A 234 27.35 27.24 -5.04
CA GLN A 234 27.91 27.50 -6.37
C GLN A 234 29.35 28.04 -6.29
N LYS A 235 29.62 29.03 -5.42
CA LYS A 235 30.97 29.58 -5.21
C LYS A 235 31.95 28.51 -4.71
N ASN A 236 31.51 27.66 -3.78
CA ASN A 236 32.32 26.55 -3.27
C ASN A 236 32.61 25.51 -4.38
N ARG A 237 31.63 25.21 -5.25
CA ARG A 237 31.81 24.33 -6.42
C ARG A 237 32.80 24.92 -7.41
N GLU A 238 32.70 26.21 -7.72
CA GLU A 238 33.61 26.91 -8.64
C GLU A 238 35.05 26.93 -8.09
N ALA A 239 35.23 27.21 -6.78
CA ALA A 239 36.53 27.16 -6.12
C ALA A 239 37.16 25.75 -6.16
N LEU A 240 36.37 24.70 -5.91
CA LEU A 240 36.82 23.31 -6.02
C LEU A 240 37.22 22.93 -7.46
N ILE A 241 36.45 23.37 -8.46
CA ILE A 241 36.80 23.16 -9.88
C ILE A 241 38.12 23.87 -10.22
N GLN A 242 38.31 25.11 -9.79
CA GLN A 242 39.56 25.87 -10.03
C GLN A 242 40.77 25.22 -9.33
N ALA A 243 40.61 24.76 -8.08
CA ALA A 243 41.66 24.03 -7.38
C ALA A 243 42.02 22.70 -8.08
N TRP A 244 41.02 21.99 -8.60
CA TRP A 244 41.22 20.74 -9.34
C TRP A 244 41.88 20.96 -10.71
N THR A 245 41.48 21.98 -11.48
CA THR A 245 42.13 22.29 -12.75
C THR A 245 43.57 22.78 -12.57
N ALA A 246 43.85 23.57 -11.52
CA ALA A 246 45.21 23.96 -11.16
C ALA A 246 46.09 22.75 -10.82
N ARG A 247 45.65 21.86 -9.91
CA ARG A 247 46.37 20.62 -9.56
C ARG A 247 46.55 19.69 -10.76
N LYS A 248 45.52 19.55 -11.61
CA LYS A 248 45.61 18.79 -12.86
C LYS A 248 46.66 19.38 -13.79
N SER A 249 46.73 20.71 -13.94
CA SER A 249 47.73 21.36 -14.79
C SER A 249 49.15 21.24 -14.25
N GLN A 250 49.34 21.23 -12.93
CA GLN A 250 50.64 20.94 -12.31
C GLN A 250 51.10 19.52 -12.66
N LEU A 251 50.26 18.51 -12.37
CA LEU A 251 50.56 17.10 -12.67
C LEU A 251 50.87 16.87 -14.16
N TRP A 252 50.17 17.57 -15.08
CA TRP A 252 50.45 17.50 -16.52
C TRP A 252 51.76 18.18 -16.94
N ASN A 253 52.30 19.11 -16.15
CA ASN A 253 53.63 19.67 -16.38
C ASN A 253 54.70 18.73 -15.82
N ASP A 254 54.52 18.22 -14.59
CA ASP A 254 55.41 17.25 -13.96
C ASP A 254 55.62 16.00 -14.86
N VAL A 255 54.52 15.49 -15.44
CA VAL A 255 54.56 14.37 -16.41
C VAL A 255 55.27 14.74 -17.71
N LYS A 256 55.11 15.97 -18.24
CA LYS A 256 55.83 16.42 -19.45
C LYS A 256 57.33 16.58 -19.19
N GLU A 257 57.73 17.06 -18.01
CA GLU A 257 59.14 17.16 -17.63
C GLU A 257 59.76 15.77 -17.44
N GLY A 258 59.02 14.84 -16.82
CA GLY A 258 59.39 13.43 -16.74
C GLY A 258 59.55 12.75 -18.11
N ILE A 259 58.62 12.99 -19.05
CA ILE A 259 58.70 12.50 -20.43
C ILE A 259 59.93 13.10 -21.12
N ARG A 260 60.11 14.42 -21.11
CA ARG A 260 61.27 15.10 -21.72
C ARG A 260 62.60 14.56 -21.18
N TYR A 261 62.70 14.33 -19.88
CA TYR A 261 63.93 13.79 -19.27
C TYR A 261 64.25 12.37 -19.76
N GLN A 262 63.23 11.53 -19.97
CA GLN A 262 63.41 10.20 -20.55
C GLN A 262 63.70 10.26 -22.06
N GLU A 263 63.04 11.13 -22.82
CA GLU A 263 63.33 11.37 -24.23
C GLU A 263 64.78 11.85 -24.42
N GLU A 264 65.24 12.79 -23.60
CA GLU A 264 66.62 13.32 -23.62
C GLU A 264 67.65 12.28 -23.14
N LYS A 265 67.25 11.32 -22.28
CA LYS A 265 68.09 10.17 -21.90
C LYS A 265 68.21 9.16 -23.05
N ILE A 266 67.08 8.76 -23.62
CA ILE A 266 67.01 7.83 -24.76
C ILE A 266 67.74 8.41 -25.99
N ALA A 267 67.61 9.72 -26.24
CA ALA A 267 68.32 10.40 -27.33
C ALA A 267 69.85 10.31 -27.18
N ARG A 268 70.37 10.49 -25.96
CA ARG A 268 71.81 10.34 -25.66
C ARG A 268 72.27 8.90 -25.82
N GLU A 269 71.54 7.94 -25.26
CA GLU A 269 71.84 6.50 -25.41
C GLU A 269 71.83 6.07 -26.88
N LEU A 270 70.90 6.61 -27.69
CA LEU A 270 70.79 6.34 -29.12
C LEU A 270 71.84 7.08 -29.95
N GLU A 271 72.33 8.25 -29.52
CA GLU A 271 73.49 8.91 -30.12
C GLU A 271 74.81 8.17 -29.83
N GLU A 272 74.99 7.65 -28.61
CA GLU A 272 76.15 6.83 -28.24
C GLU A 272 76.14 5.49 -29.00
N GLU A 273 74.96 4.87 -29.13
CA GLU A 273 74.80 3.66 -29.95
C GLU A 273 75.03 3.94 -31.44
N LYS A 274 74.57 5.09 -31.96
CA LYS A 274 74.86 5.53 -33.34
C LYS A 274 76.34 5.76 -33.56
N LYS A 275 77.06 6.44 -32.66
CA LYS A 275 78.50 6.68 -32.79
C LYS A 275 79.28 5.36 -32.80
N ARG A 276 78.94 4.41 -31.92
CA ARG A 276 79.49 3.04 -31.96
C ARG A 276 79.21 2.33 -33.29
N LYS A 277 77.96 2.34 -33.75
CA LYS A 277 77.57 1.71 -35.03
C LYS A 277 78.26 2.36 -36.22
N GLU A 278 78.35 3.68 -36.27
CA GLU A 278 79.00 4.41 -37.37
C GLU A 278 80.52 4.15 -37.41
N GLU A 279 81.16 3.91 -36.26
CA GLU A 279 82.57 3.53 -36.19
C GLU A 279 82.83 2.07 -36.61
N GLU A 280 81.95 1.13 -36.26
CA GLU A 280 81.95 -0.25 -36.78
C GLU A 280 81.57 -0.31 -38.28
N GLU A 281 80.63 0.51 -38.73
CA GLU A 281 80.11 0.51 -40.10
C GLU A 281 81.04 1.26 -41.07
N ARG A 282 81.81 2.25 -40.61
CA ARG A 282 82.90 2.86 -41.39
C ARG A 282 83.98 1.82 -41.76
N GLN A 283 84.18 0.80 -40.93
CA GLN A 283 85.10 -0.31 -41.22
C GLN A 283 84.49 -1.38 -42.15
N ARG A 284 83.17 -1.57 -42.14
CA ARG A 284 82.50 -2.57 -43.02
C ARG A 284 82.11 -2.02 -44.40
N ARG A 285 81.75 -0.74 -44.51
CA ARG A 285 81.33 -0.12 -45.79
C ARG A 285 82.41 -0.17 -46.87
N GLU A 286 83.70 -0.11 -46.52
CA GLU A 286 84.80 -0.25 -47.51
C GLU A 286 84.88 -1.65 -48.14
N GLU A 287 84.55 -2.72 -47.41
CA GLU A 287 84.54 -4.09 -47.97
C GLU A 287 83.21 -4.43 -48.66
N GLU A 288 82.08 -3.97 -48.13
CA GLU A 288 80.75 -4.44 -48.52
C GLU A 288 80.13 -3.68 -49.71
N LEU A 289 80.47 -2.39 -49.92
CA LEU A 289 80.02 -1.60 -51.08
C LEU A 289 80.40 -2.24 -52.43
N ARG A 290 81.44 -3.07 -52.46
CA ARG A 290 81.92 -3.77 -53.66
C ARG A 290 81.09 -5.02 -54.03
N ARG A 291 80.14 -5.45 -53.19
CA ARG A 291 79.33 -6.67 -53.43
C ARG A 291 77.81 -6.42 -53.50
N THR A 292 77.28 -5.44 -52.78
CA THR A 292 75.81 -5.29 -52.61
C THR A 292 75.07 -4.68 -53.80
N LEU A 293 75.74 -3.92 -54.66
CA LEU A 293 75.15 -3.26 -55.84
C LEU A 293 74.54 -4.23 -56.89
N ALA A 294 74.83 -5.52 -56.81
CA ALA A 294 74.34 -6.54 -57.74
C ALA A 294 73.03 -7.24 -57.31
N GLU A 295 72.69 -7.28 -56.01
CA GLU A 295 71.52 -8.02 -55.51
C GLU A 295 70.28 -7.16 -55.16
N ALA A 296 70.47 -5.87 -54.88
CA ALA A 296 69.40 -5.02 -54.34
C ALA A 296 68.11 -5.01 -55.19
N LYS A 297 68.24 -4.96 -56.53
CA LYS A 297 67.11 -4.86 -57.47
C LYS A 297 66.20 -6.10 -57.58
N ARG A 298 66.44 -7.16 -56.81
CA ARG A 298 65.63 -8.41 -56.91
C ARG A 298 64.99 -8.85 -55.59
N ARG A 299 65.07 -8.03 -54.53
CA ARG A 299 64.46 -8.34 -53.22
C ARG A 299 63.28 -7.41 -52.84
N GLU A 300 63.27 -6.16 -53.28
CA GLU A 300 62.24 -5.16 -52.90
C GLU A 300 60.80 -5.50 -53.28
N GLU A 301 60.57 -6.21 -54.39
CA GLU A 301 59.22 -6.52 -54.87
C GLU A 301 58.56 -7.67 -54.09
N ALA A 302 59.35 -8.68 -53.69
CA ALA A 302 58.86 -9.84 -52.94
C ALA A 302 58.55 -9.52 -51.45
N GLU A 303 59.13 -8.44 -50.92
CA GLU A 303 58.97 -8.05 -49.51
C GLU A 303 57.71 -7.20 -49.24
N LYS A 304 57.12 -6.59 -50.28
CA LYS A 304 55.88 -5.78 -50.15
C LYS A 304 54.63 -6.65 -50.09
N MET A 305 54.46 -7.57 -51.05
CA MET A 305 53.32 -8.49 -51.12
C MET A 305 53.10 -9.27 -49.81
N LYS A 306 54.19 -9.73 -49.17
CA LYS A 306 54.10 -10.48 -47.91
C LYS A 306 53.63 -9.65 -46.72
N LYS A 307 53.93 -8.34 -46.69
CA LYS A 307 53.54 -7.46 -45.60
C LYS A 307 52.05 -7.13 -45.64
N GLU A 308 51.49 -6.91 -46.83
CA GLU A 308 50.05 -6.67 -47.00
C GLU A 308 49.21 -7.92 -46.69
N GLU A 309 49.67 -9.11 -47.07
CA GLU A 309 48.99 -10.38 -46.76
C GLU A 309 49.01 -10.69 -45.25
N GLU A 310 50.16 -10.51 -44.60
CA GLU A 310 50.30 -10.73 -43.15
C GLU A 310 49.50 -9.70 -42.33
N GLU A 311 49.47 -8.43 -42.74
CA GLU A 311 48.71 -7.37 -42.06
C GLU A 311 47.20 -7.61 -42.15
N ARG A 312 46.68 -8.06 -43.31
CA ARG A 312 45.27 -8.44 -43.45
C ARG A 312 44.90 -9.65 -42.58
N LEU A 313 45.76 -10.67 -42.52
CA LEU A 313 45.50 -11.86 -41.70
C LEU A 313 45.46 -11.50 -40.20
N ARG A 314 46.35 -10.60 -39.75
CA ARG A 314 46.36 -10.07 -38.38
C ARG A 314 45.08 -9.32 -38.03
N GLN A 315 44.58 -8.45 -38.92
CA GLN A 315 43.33 -7.71 -38.71
C GLN A 315 42.11 -8.65 -38.60
N GLU A 316 42.04 -9.68 -39.45
CA GLU A 316 40.93 -10.65 -39.42
C GLU A 316 40.97 -11.55 -38.17
N GLU A 317 42.16 -11.91 -37.69
CA GLU A 317 42.32 -12.55 -36.38
C GLU A 317 41.96 -11.62 -35.21
N GLU A 318 42.32 -10.33 -35.26
CA GLU A 318 42.01 -9.38 -34.19
C GLU A 318 40.50 -9.18 -34.03
N LEU A 319 39.76 -9.09 -35.14
CA LEU A 319 38.30 -9.01 -35.14
C LEU A 319 37.68 -10.28 -34.55
N LYS A 320 38.08 -11.46 -35.02
CA LYS A 320 37.58 -12.75 -34.48
C LYS A 320 37.94 -12.94 -33.00
N LYS A 321 39.08 -12.41 -32.53
CA LYS A 321 39.45 -12.42 -31.11
C LYS A 321 38.57 -11.47 -30.30
N LYS A 322 38.27 -10.26 -30.80
CA LYS A 322 37.36 -9.31 -30.14
C LYS A 322 35.94 -9.86 -30.04
N GLU A 323 35.38 -10.42 -31.11
CA GLU A 323 34.05 -11.06 -31.11
C GLU A 323 33.98 -12.23 -30.12
N ASN A 324 35.01 -13.10 -30.08
CA ASN A 324 35.04 -14.21 -29.11
C ASN A 324 35.18 -13.73 -27.66
N ILE A 325 35.95 -12.68 -27.40
CA ILE A 325 36.06 -12.06 -26.06
C ILE A 325 34.72 -11.45 -25.65
N GLU A 326 34.05 -10.73 -26.54
CA GLU A 326 32.76 -10.07 -26.26
C GLU A 326 31.61 -11.08 -26.07
N GLN A 327 31.61 -12.19 -26.82
CA GLN A 327 30.69 -13.30 -26.57
C GLN A 327 31.01 -14.02 -25.24
N GLN A 328 32.29 -14.16 -24.87
CA GLN A 328 32.69 -14.75 -23.59
C GLN A 328 32.30 -13.85 -22.41
N THR A 329 32.53 -12.53 -22.46
CA THR A 329 32.11 -11.62 -21.39
C THR A 329 30.60 -11.58 -21.24
N GLN A 330 29.83 -11.54 -22.34
CA GLN A 330 28.37 -11.63 -22.28
C GLN A 330 27.88 -12.95 -21.68
N GLN A 331 28.49 -14.09 -22.03
CA GLN A 331 28.15 -15.37 -21.40
C GLN A 331 28.56 -15.43 -19.92
N GLN A 332 29.70 -14.83 -19.56
CA GLN A 332 30.22 -14.82 -18.19
C GLN A 332 29.40 -13.90 -17.29
N GLU A 333 28.96 -12.73 -17.78
CA GLU A 333 27.95 -11.90 -17.12
C GLU A 333 26.61 -12.62 -16.96
N GLN A 334 26.13 -13.33 -17.98
CA GLN A 334 24.88 -14.10 -17.87
C GLN A 334 24.98 -15.25 -16.87
N ARG A 335 26.16 -15.88 -16.73
CA ARG A 335 26.42 -16.88 -15.68
C ARG A 335 26.48 -16.23 -14.31
N GLN A 336 27.27 -15.16 -14.14
CA GLN A 336 27.35 -14.43 -12.86
C GLN A 336 25.99 -13.88 -12.41
N LYS A 337 25.16 -13.37 -13.34
CA LYS A 337 23.79 -12.92 -13.04
C LYS A 337 22.87 -14.08 -12.61
N LYS A 338 23.04 -15.27 -13.19
CA LYS A 338 22.31 -16.49 -12.76
C LYS A 338 22.81 -17.02 -11.43
N GLU A 339 24.12 -17.15 -11.25
CA GLU A 339 24.77 -17.59 -10.01
C GLU A 339 24.44 -16.65 -8.85
N PHE A 340 24.39 -15.33 -9.09
CA PHE A 340 23.91 -14.33 -8.13
C PHE A 340 22.42 -14.53 -7.79
N LEU A 341 21.55 -14.69 -8.79
CA LEU A 341 20.12 -14.97 -8.57
C LEU A 341 19.86 -16.32 -7.88
N GLU A 342 20.73 -17.31 -8.06
CA GLU A 342 20.64 -18.63 -7.43
C GLU A 342 21.20 -18.61 -6.01
N ALA A 343 22.29 -17.87 -5.75
CA ALA A 343 22.78 -17.60 -4.41
C ALA A 343 21.79 -16.72 -3.60
N GLU A 344 21.13 -15.76 -4.23
CA GLU A 344 20.07 -14.94 -3.61
C GLU A 344 18.87 -15.81 -3.23
N LYS A 345 18.41 -16.72 -4.11
CA LYS A 345 17.37 -17.70 -3.80
C LYS A 345 17.78 -18.61 -2.65
N ALA A 346 18.97 -19.20 -2.70
CA ALA A 346 19.47 -20.07 -1.64
C ALA A 346 19.58 -19.35 -0.29
N SER A 347 20.01 -18.07 -0.29
CA SER A 347 20.03 -17.21 0.90
C SER A 347 18.62 -16.94 1.44
N ARG A 348 17.65 -16.64 0.56
CA ARG A 348 16.24 -16.44 0.93
C ARG A 348 15.59 -17.72 1.46
N GLU A 349 15.93 -18.89 0.90
CA GLU A 349 15.49 -20.20 1.39
C GLU A 349 16.12 -20.54 2.75
N GLN A 350 17.40 -20.26 2.97
CA GLN A 350 18.07 -20.39 4.28
C GLN A 350 17.46 -19.47 5.34
N LEU A 351 17.00 -18.29 4.95
CA LEU A 351 16.25 -17.34 5.81
C LEU A 351 14.76 -17.72 5.97
N GLY A 352 14.28 -18.80 5.36
CA GLY A 352 12.87 -19.23 5.42
C GLY A 352 11.88 -18.34 4.66
N LEU A 353 12.38 -17.41 3.84
CA LEU A 353 11.59 -16.41 3.09
C LEU A 353 10.93 -17.02 1.86
N LYS A 354 9.89 -17.84 2.08
CA LYS A 354 9.06 -18.46 1.03
C LYS A 354 8.57 -17.42 0.01
N THR A 355 8.78 -17.75 -1.27
CA THR A 355 8.27 -17.02 -2.45
C THR A 355 6.73 -17.03 -2.52
N GLU A 356 6.12 -16.09 -3.24
CA GLU A 356 4.68 -15.85 -3.15
C GLU A 356 3.82 -16.93 -3.80
N PHE A 357 4.34 -17.54 -4.88
CA PHE A 357 3.80 -18.79 -5.40
C PHE A 357 3.81 -19.92 -4.36
N MET A 358 4.86 -20.04 -3.52
CA MET A 358 4.95 -21.08 -2.48
C MET A 358 3.98 -20.79 -1.33
N ASN A 359 3.95 -19.55 -0.82
CA ASN A 359 2.97 -19.12 0.19
C ASN A 359 1.52 -19.41 -0.28
N TRP A 360 1.23 -19.18 -1.56
CA TRP A 360 -0.08 -19.47 -2.16
C TRP A 360 -0.31 -20.98 -2.36
N ALA A 361 0.65 -21.70 -2.91
CA ALA A 361 0.56 -23.15 -3.15
C ALA A 361 0.34 -23.95 -1.87
N ASP A 362 1.11 -23.66 -0.81
CA ASP A 362 0.93 -24.25 0.52
C ASP A 362 -0.50 -24.00 1.02
N THR A 363 -0.96 -22.74 0.97
CA THR A 363 -2.30 -22.36 1.43
C THR A 363 -3.41 -23.06 0.61
N ARG A 364 -3.21 -23.24 -0.70
CA ARG A 364 -4.12 -23.99 -1.59
C ARG A 364 -4.13 -25.50 -1.26
N TYR A 365 -2.97 -26.09 -0.97
CA TYR A 365 -2.82 -27.48 -0.54
C TYR A 365 -3.55 -27.74 0.78
N HIS A 366 -3.28 -26.93 1.81
CA HIS A 366 -3.99 -26.98 3.09
C HIS A 366 -5.51 -26.80 2.90
N LEU A 367 -5.95 -25.90 2.01
CA LEU A 367 -7.35 -25.71 1.68
C LEU A 367 -8.01 -26.92 1.00
N LYS A 368 -7.31 -27.66 0.13
CA LYS A 368 -7.83 -28.92 -0.46
C LYS A 368 -7.89 -30.03 0.60
N SER A 369 -6.83 -30.22 1.38
CA SER A 369 -6.76 -31.19 2.48
C SER A 369 -7.89 -30.99 3.50
N LEU A 370 -8.04 -29.75 4.00
CA LEU A 370 -9.10 -29.37 4.94
C LEU A 370 -10.52 -29.65 4.40
N LYS A 371 -10.74 -29.48 3.09
CA LYS A 371 -12.04 -29.78 2.46
C LYS A 371 -12.33 -31.29 2.43
N ALA A 372 -11.31 -32.14 2.27
CA ALA A 372 -11.47 -33.59 2.27
C ALA A 372 -11.87 -34.10 3.66
N GLU A 373 -11.15 -33.70 4.71
CA GLU A 373 -11.48 -34.10 6.09
C GLU A 373 -12.90 -33.63 6.51
N ILE A 374 -13.30 -32.42 6.12
CA ILE A 374 -14.65 -31.89 6.36
C ILE A 374 -15.74 -32.64 5.57
N ALA A 375 -15.41 -33.23 4.41
CA ALA A 375 -16.36 -34.06 3.67
C ALA A 375 -16.70 -35.35 4.43
N ILE A 376 -15.68 -35.97 5.05
CA ILE A 376 -15.85 -37.17 5.90
C ILE A 376 -16.76 -36.85 7.10
N VAL A 377 -16.45 -35.77 7.85
CA VAL A 377 -17.26 -35.30 9.00
C VAL A 377 -18.73 -35.02 8.64
N LYS A 378 -19.02 -34.66 7.37
CA LYS A 378 -20.39 -34.41 6.90
C LYS A 378 -21.15 -35.66 6.44
N ALA A 379 -20.44 -36.71 6.06
CA ALA A 379 -21.02 -38.00 5.73
C ALA A 379 -21.40 -38.76 7.01
N ASP A 380 -20.50 -38.79 8.01
CA ASP A 380 -20.72 -39.51 9.26
C ASP A 380 -21.75 -38.80 10.16
N ARG A 381 -22.91 -39.43 10.38
CA ARG A 381 -24.02 -38.87 11.16
C ARG A 381 -23.61 -38.41 12.56
N ASN A 382 -22.73 -39.17 13.22
CA ASN A 382 -22.30 -38.92 14.59
C ASN A 382 -21.29 -37.75 14.66
N LEU A 383 -20.30 -37.72 13.77
CA LEU A 383 -19.32 -36.61 13.68
C LEU A 383 -20.02 -35.31 13.29
N ARG A 384 -20.97 -35.37 12.34
CA ARG A 384 -21.83 -34.25 11.93
C ARG A 384 -22.67 -33.69 13.08
N ALA A 385 -23.16 -34.54 13.98
CA ALA A 385 -23.92 -34.11 15.16
C ALA A 385 -23.03 -33.39 16.18
N ALA A 386 -21.85 -33.95 16.49
CA ALA A 386 -20.87 -33.33 17.40
C ALA A 386 -20.37 -31.97 16.87
N TRP A 387 -19.97 -31.91 15.61
CA TRP A 387 -19.60 -30.67 14.90
C TRP A 387 -20.75 -29.65 14.91
N GLY A 388 -21.97 -30.10 14.60
CA GLY A 388 -23.17 -29.25 14.58
C GLY A 388 -23.50 -28.64 15.93
N ASN A 389 -23.32 -29.37 17.03
CA ASN A 389 -23.54 -28.85 18.38
C ASN A 389 -22.50 -27.78 18.74
N CYS A 390 -21.21 -28.06 18.57
CA CYS A 390 -20.14 -27.11 18.88
C CYS A 390 -20.28 -25.81 18.06
N ARG A 391 -20.66 -25.92 16.78
CA ARG A 391 -20.93 -24.74 15.93
C ARG A 391 -22.13 -23.91 16.40
N ARG A 392 -23.17 -24.52 16.98
CA ARG A 392 -24.32 -23.78 17.56
C ARG A 392 -23.94 -22.95 18.78
N HIS A 393 -22.96 -23.39 19.58
CA HIS A 393 -22.43 -22.59 20.68
C HIS A 393 -21.49 -21.46 20.20
N ILE A 394 -20.65 -21.72 19.20
CA ILE A 394 -19.65 -20.75 18.72
C ILE A 394 -20.28 -19.63 17.87
N LYS A 395 -21.20 -19.92 16.93
CA LYS A 395 -21.70 -18.91 15.97
C LYS A 395 -22.32 -17.67 16.67
N PRO A 396 -23.21 -17.80 17.69
CA PRO A 396 -23.78 -16.65 18.38
C PRO A 396 -22.73 -15.78 19.05
N LYS A 397 -21.67 -16.39 19.61
CA LYS A 397 -20.60 -15.69 20.33
C LYS A 397 -19.76 -14.78 19.44
N VAL A 398 -19.61 -15.11 18.16
CA VAL A 398 -18.97 -14.21 17.17
C VAL A 398 -19.83 -12.97 16.89
N GLY A 399 -21.16 -13.12 16.85
CA GLY A 399 -22.11 -12.02 16.63
C GLY A 399 -22.54 -11.28 17.91
N GLN A 400 -21.98 -11.64 19.07
CA GLN A 400 -22.22 -10.99 20.38
C GLN A 400 -21.01 -10.13 20.81
N LEU A 401 -20.07 -9.89 19.91
CA LEU A 401 -18.87 -9.10 20.18
C LEU A 401 -19.20 -7.61 20.33
N THR A 402 -18.85 -7.05 21.49
CA THR A 402 -18.91 -5.62 21.77
C THR A 402 -17.50 -5.05 21.90
N ASN A 403 -17.36 -3.73 21.83
CA ASN A 403 -16.06 -3.04 21.91
C ASN A 403 -15.53 -2.87 23.35
N ASP A 404 -15.83 -3.80 24.27
CA ASP A 404 -15.26 -3.87 25.62
C ASP A 404 -14.24 -5.01 25.71
N LEU A 405 -13.05 -4.70 26.22
CA LEU A 405 -11.95 -5.65 26.36
C LEU A 405 -12.29 -6.82 27.30
N ASN A 406 -13.10 -6.59 28.34
CA ASN A 406 -13.48 -7.64 29.29
C ASN A 406 -14.48 -8.62 28.65
N ALA A 407 -15.49 -8.10 27.95
CA ALA A 407 -16.43 -8.90 27.16
C ALA A 407 -15.72 -9.72 26.06
N ILE A 408 -14.79 -9.11 25.32
CA ILE A 408 -13.97 -9.81 24.31
C ILE A 408 -13.16 -10.95 24.96
N GLN A 409 -12.53 -10.71 26.12
CA GLN A 409 -11.79 -11.75 26.84
C GLN A 409 -12.69 -12.89 27.34
N ALA A 410 -13.85 -12.58 27.92
CA ALA A 410 -14.82 -13.57 28.37
C ALA A 410 -15.31 -14.45 27.20
N ILE A 411 -15.73 -13.83 26.08
CA ILE A 411 -16.14 -14.51 24.85
C ILE A 411 -14.98 -15.36 24.28
N SER A 412 -13.74 -14.87 24.34
CA SER A 412 -12.56 -15.64 23.92
C SER A 412 -12.40 -16.92 24.74
N GLN A 413 -12.54 -16.84 26.07
CA GLN A 413 -12.44 -18.02 26.95
C GLN A 413 -13.60 -19.00 26.74
N GLU A 414 -14.83 -18.52 26.55
CA GLU A 414 -15.97 -19.37 26.20
C GLU A 414 -15.75 -20.12 24.87
N VAL A 415 -15.24 -19.44 23.83
CA VAL A 415 -14.90 -20.08 22.56
C VAL A 415 -13.77 -21.09 22.73
N LEU A 416 -12.70 -20.76 23.49
CA LEU A 416 -11.62 -21.71 23.78
C LEU A 416 -12.13 -22.97 24.49
N ASN A 417 -13.04 -22.84 25.45
CA ASN A 417 -13.64 -23.98 26.17
C ASN A 417 -14.46 -24.90 25.26
N VAL A 418 -15.07 -24.39 24.17
CA VAL A 418 -15.76 -25.22 23.16
C VAL A 418 -14.79 -25.82 22.14
N LEU A 419 -13.69 -25.13 21.83
CA LEU A 419 -12.63 -25.62 20.92
C LEU A 419 -11.76 -26.71 21.55
N ARG A 420 -11.41 -26.57 22.83
CA ARG A 420 -10.57 -27.50 23.61
C ARG A 420 -11.23 -27.84 24.97
N PRO A 421 -12.36 -28.58 24.97
CA PRO A 421 -12.98 -29.08 26.19
C PRO A 421 -12.10 -30.16 26.88
N PRO A 422 -12.33 -30.47 28.17
CA PRO A 422 -11.50 -31.42 28.92
C PRO A 422 -11.43 -32.84 28.33
N THR A 423 -12.51 -33.28 27.66
CA THR A 423 -12.50 -34.48 26.82
C THR A 423 -12.19 -34.05 25.39
N PRO A 424 -11.04 -34.42 24.80
CA PRO A 424 -10.66 -33.96 23.47
C PRO A 424 -11.64 -34.45 22.39
N HIS A 425 -11.96 -33.57 21.45
CA HIS A 425 -12.74 -33.91 20.25
C HIS A 425 -11.97 -34.89 19.34
N ASP A 426 -12.70 -35.61 18.49
CA ASP A 426 -12.12 -36.23 17.29
C ASP A 426 -11.39 -35.14 16.48
N PHE A 427 -10.15 -35.41 16.06
CA PHE A 427 -9.31 -34.47 15.31
C PHE A 427 -9.99 -33.92 14.04
N ARG A 428 -10.80 -34.74 13.35
CA ARG A 428 -11.57 -34.32 12.18
C ARG A 428 -12.68 -33.35 12.56
N VAL A 429 -13.38 -33.62 13.67
CA VAL A 429 -14.41 -32.74 14.21
C VAL A 429 -13.79 -31.42 14.67
N PHE A 430 -12.63 -31.46 15.34
CA PHE A 430 -11.87 -30.26 15.72
C PHE A 430 -11.51 -29.39 14.49
N LEU A 431 -10.92 -29.97 13.43
CA LEU A 431 -10.65 -29.24 12.18
C LEU A 431 -11.93 -28.69 11.52
N ALA A 432 -13.04 -29.42 11.56
CA ALA A 432 -14.33 -28.96 11.04
C ALA A 432 -14.92 -27.81 11.87
N ILE A 433 -14.74 -27.79 13.19
CA ILE A 433 -15.11 -26.68 14.07
C ILE A 433 -14.23 -25.46 13.77
N LEU A 434 -12.90 -25.60 13.74
CA LEU A 434 -11.97 -24.51 13.39
C LEU A 434 -12.30 -23.90 12.01
N SER A 435 -12.56 -24.74 11.00
CA SER A 435 -12.98 -24.31 9.67
C SER A 435 -14.35 -23.63 9.65
N SER A 436 -15.19 -23.86 10.65
CA SER A 436 -16.50 -23.21 10.77
C SER A 436 -16.38 -21.87 11.48
N PHE A 437 -15.64 -21.83 12.59
CA PHE A 437 -15.29 -20.60 13.29
C PHE A 437 -14.58 -19.60 12.37
N ALA A 438 -13.57 -20.04 11.61
CA ALA A 438 -12.94 -19.22 10.57
C ALA A 438 -13.94 -18.72 9.51
N LYS A 439 -14.89 -19.56 9.08
CA LYS A 439 -15.91 -19.15 8.10
C LYS A 439 -16.87 -18.12 8.68
N ASP A 440 -17.27 -18.30 9.94
CA ASP A 440 -18.27 -17.48 10.62
C ASP A 440 -17.66 -16.11 11.05
N ILE A 441 -16.38 -16.05 11.45
CA ILE A 441 -15.60 -14.77 11.56
C ILE A 441 -15.60 -14.03 10.22
N LEU A 442 -15.21 -14.72 9.13
CA LEU A 442 -15.10 -14.08 7.83
C LEU A 442 -16.46 -13.64 7.28
N LEU A 443 -17.58 -14.30 7.65
CA LEU A 443 -18.93 -13.79 7.35
C LEU A 443 -19.23 -12.49 8.09
N GLN A 444 -18.90 -12.39 9.39
CA GLN A 444 -19.09 -11.17 10.16
C GLN A 444 -18.29 -10.01 9.55
N ALA A 445 -17.07 -10.29 9.08
CA ALA A 445 -16.22 -9.32 8.39
C ALA A 445 -16.67 -8.95 6.96
N GLU A 446 -17.47 -9.79 6.31
CA GLU A 446 -18.06 -9.51 5.00
C GLU A 446 -19.25 -8.54 5.10
N VAL A 447 -20.01 -8.61 6.20
CA VAL A 447 -21.27 -7.87 6.40
C VAL A 447 -21.10 -6.67 7.33
N GLU A 448 -20.75 -6.92 8.60
CA GLU A 448 -20.79 -5.89 9.65
C GLU A 448 -19.69 -4.83 9.45
N ILE A 449 -18.46 -5.26 9.17
CA ILE A 449 -17.29 -4.38 9.04
C ILE A 449 -17.34 -3.52 7.77
N THR A 450 -18.08 -3.99 6.77
CA THR A 450 -18.38 -3.25 5.54
C THR A 450 -19.28 -2.05 5.84
N ALA A 451 -20.19 -2.16 6.82
CA ALA A 451 -21.03 -1.08 7.32
C ALA A 451 -20.33 -0.22 8.39
N GLU A 452 -19.90 -0.82 9.50
CA GLU A 452 -19.20 -0.15 10.61
C GLU A 452 -17.76 -0.65 10.76
N LYS A 453 -16.81 0.17 10.33
CA LYS A 453 -15.37 -0.14 10.30
C LYS A 453 -14.78 -0.41 11.69
N ARG A 454 -15.37 0.12 12.77
CA ARG A 454 -14.92 -0.03 14.17
C ARG A 454 -15.21 -1.42 14.75
N SER A 455 -16.27 -2.11 14.30
CA SER A 455 -16.58 -3.49 14.71
C SER A 455 -15.47 -4.48 14.35
N ALA A 456 -14.52 -4.09 13.48
CA ALA A 456 -13.34 -4.88 13.19
C ALA A 456 -12.40 -5.10 14.38
N ILE A 457 -12.34 -4.16 15.33
CA ILE A 457 -11.44 -4.21 16.48
C ILE A 457 -11.76 -5.42 17.39
N PRO A 458 -12.99 -5.59 17.92
CA PRO A 458 -13.30 -6.74 18.77
C PRO A 458 -13.20 -8.08 18.03
N LEU A 459 -13.55 -8.12 16.73
CA LEU A 459 -13.44 -9.34 15.92
C LEU A 459 -11.99 -9.75 15.65
N ALA A 460 -11.11 -8.78 15.39
CA ALA A 460 -9.67 -9.01 15.26
C ALA A 460 -9.06 -9.48 16.59
N GLN A 461 -9.42 -8.85 17.71
CA GLN A 461 -8.91 -9.24 19.03
C GLN A 461 -9.38 -10.65 19.45
N LEU A 462 -10.64 -11.03 19.21
CA LEU A 462 -11.10 -12.42 19.40
C LEU A 462 -10.27 -13.37 18.53
N THR A 463 -10.13 -13.07 17.25
CA THR A 463 -9.40 -13.93 16.30
C THR A 463 -7.94 -14.10 16.71
N PHE A 464 -7.29 -13.01 17.12
CA PHE A 464 -5.94 -13.00 17.68
C PHE A 464 -5.81 -13.87 18.94
N ASN A 465 -6.74 -13.75 19.89
CA ASN A 465 -6.73 -14.53 21.14
C ASN A 465 -6.80 -16.03 20.86
N ILE A 466 -7.60 -16.46 19.87
CA ILE A 466 -7.66 -17.86 19.45
C ILE A 466 -6.40 -18.27 18.68
N LEU A 467 -5.85 -17.43 17.78
CA LEU A 467 -4.60 -17.71 17.06
C LEU A 467 -3.40 -17.90 18.00
N ALA A 468 -3.31 -17.11 19.08
CA ALA A 468 -2.26 -17.24 20.10
C ALA A 468 -2.40 -18.51 20.96
N SER A 469 -3.64 -19.00 21.13
CA SER A 469 -3.95 -20.16 21.98
C SER A 469 -3.96 -21.50 21.21
N VAL A 470 -4.33 -21.47 19.93
CA VAL A 470 -4.62 -22.63 19.09
C VAL A 470 -3.82 -22.52 17.79
N PRO A 471 -2.55 -22.96 17.74
CA PRO A 471 -1.70 -22.80 16.55
C PRO A 471 -2.28 -23.48 15.30
N GLU A 472 -3.03 -24.56 15.46
CA GLU A 472 -3.72 -25.28 14.38
C GLU A 472 -4.79 -24.41 13.68
N PHE A 473 -5.26 -23.35 14.35
CA PHE A 473 -6.19 -22.40 13.78
C PHE A 473 -5.52 -21.47 12.74
N ALA A 474 -4.20 -21.24 12.81
CA ALA A 474 -3.51 -20.31 11.92
C ALA A 474 -3.63 -20.71 10.44
N ASP A 475 -3.24 -21.94 10.10
CA ASP A 475 -3.29 -22.42 8.72
C ASP A 475 -4.74 -22.59 8.23
N VAL A 476 -5.64 -23.02 9.13
CA VAL A 476 -7.08 -23.14 8.83
C VAL A 476 -7.71 -21.77 8.54
N PHE A 477 -7.42 -20.75 9.36
CA PHE A 477 -7.93 -19.39 9.17
C PHE A 477 -7.34 -18.75 7.92
N PHE A 478 -6.03 -18.86 7.69
CA PHE A 478 -5.39 -18.31 6.49
C PHE A 478 -5.87 -19.00 5.20
N ALA A 479 -6.07 -20.33 5.22
CA ALA A 479 -6.69 -21.06 4.12
C ALA A 479 -8.15 -20.62 3.87
N LYS A 480 -8.90 -20.18 4.89
CA LYS A 480 -10.22 -19.56 4.69
C LYS A 480 -10.15 -18.13 4.21
N LEU A 481 -9.21 -17.33 4.67
CA LEU A 481 -8.97 -15.97 4.20
C LEU A 481 -8.71 -15.99 2.68
N VAL A 482 -7.75 -16.80 2.23
CA VAL A 482 -7.45 -17.03 0.80
C VAL A 482 -8.61 -17.72 0.05
N GLN A 483 -9.49 -18.49 0.71
CA GLN A 483 -10.73 -18.97 0.09
C GLN A 483 -11.75 -17.83 -0.18
N ARG A 484 -11.74 -16.74 0.60
CA ARG A 484 -12.75 -15.67 0.55
C ARG A 484 -12.35 -14.42 -0.25
N VAL A 485 -11.04 -14.13 -0.31
CA VAL A 485 -10.45 -12.99 -1.03
C VAL A 485 -9.30 -13.39 -1.97
N GLY A 486 -9.20 -14.68 -2.33
CA GLY A 486 -8.23 -15.15 -3.32
C GLY A 486 -6.77 -14.79 -2.95
N GLY A 487 -6.06 -14.18 -3.90
CA GLY A 487 -4.64 -13.85 -3.76
C GLY A 487 -4.32 -12.61 -2.90
N TRP A 488 -5.31 -11.81 -2.51
CA TRP A 488 -5.12 -10.52 -1.82
C TRP A 488 -4.42 -10.55 -0.45
N PRO A 489 -4.42 -11.64 0.35
CA PRO A 489 -3.66 -11.70 1.61
C PRO A 489 -2.16 -11.98 1.43
N ILE A 490 -1.77 -12.60 0.30
CA ILE A 490 -0.39 -13.02 0.01
C ILE A 490 0.35 -11.99 -0.84
N PRO A 491 -0.37 -10.97 -1.35
CA PRO A 491 -0.37 -10.50 -2.73
C PRO A 491 0.25 -11.42 -3.76
N TYR A 492 -0.61 -12.16 -4.46
CA TYR A 492 -0.21 -12.99 -5.60
C TYR A 492 -1.31 -13.01 -6.68
N ALA A 493 -0.94 -12.70 -7.92
CA ALA A 493 -1.84 -12.76 -9.08
C ALA A 493 -2.16 -14.22 -9.43
N VAL A 494 -3.43 -14.63 -9.34
CA VAL A 494 -3.82 -16.04 -9.51
C VAL A 494 -3.53 -16.53 -10.93
N PRO A 495 -2.65 -17.55 -11.10
CA PRO A 495 -2.25 -18.02 -12.41
C PRO A 495 -3.37 -18.76 -13.17
N ASN A 496 -3.09 -19.15 -14.41
CA ASN A 496 -4.03 -19.89 -15.27
C ASN A 496 -4.09 -21.41 -14.97
N GLN A 497 -3.48 -21.84 -13.86
CA GLN A 497 -3.41 -23.22 -13.37
C GLN A 497 -3.48 -23.20 -11.84
N ASP A 498 -3.90 -24.29 -11.21
CA ASP A 498 -3.81 -24.48 -9.75
C ASP A 498 -2.39 -24.95 -9.34
N TYR A 499 -2.12 -25.02 -8.04
CA TYR A 499 -0.79 -25.37 -7.51
C TYR A 499 -0.25 -26.76 -7.94
N ASP A 500 -1.13 -27.66 -8.38
CA ASP A 500 -0.83 -29.01 -8.86
C ASP A 500 -0.64 -29.07 -10.40
N GLY A 501 -0.61 -27.92 -11.08
CA GLY A 501 -0.49 -27.82 -12.53
C GLY A 501 -1.79 -28.08 -13.29
N ARG A 502 -2.91 -28.38 -12.60
CA ARG A 502 -4.23 -28.53 -13.23
C ARG A 502 -4.67 -27.18 -13.79
N LYS A 503 -4.92 -27.13 -15.10
CA LYS A 503 -5.61 -25.99 -15.74
C LYS A 503 -7.04 -25.90 -15.19
N TRP A 504 -7.52 -24.67 -14.98
CA TRP A 504 -8.91 -24.44 -14.60
C TRP A 504 -9.87 -24.96 -15.68
N GLU A 505 -10.97 -25.61 -15.28
CA GLU A 505 -11.95 -26.20 -16.22
C GLU A 505 -12.88 -25.14 -16.83
N SER A 506 -13.11 -24.03 -16.11
CA SER A 506 -13.86 -22.87 -16.58
C SER A 506 -13.22 -21.59 -16.03
N ASN A 507 -13.43 -20.47 -16.74
CA ASN A 507 -13.06 -19.14 -16.22
C ASN A 507 -13.80 -18.83 -14.91
N GLU A 508 -15.01 -19.37 -14.71
CA GLU A 508 -15.75 -19.30 -13.44
C GLU A 508 -15.01 -19.97 -12.28
N GLU A 509 -14.33 -21.11 -12.51
CA GLU A 509 -13.51 -21.76 -11.49
C GLU A 509 -12.35 -20.84 -11.08
N ARG A 510 -11.68 -20.21 -12.06
CA ARG A 510 -10.60 -19.25 -11.81
C ARG A 510 -11.10 -18.01 -11.07
N LEU A 511 -12.21 -17.40 -11.50
CA LEU A 511 -12.83 -16.24 -10.85
C LEU A 511 -13.17 -16.55 -9.39
N LYS A 512 -13.75 -17.73 -9.12
CA LYS A 512 -14.04 -18.24 -7.78
C LYS A 512 -12.78 -18.50 -6.92
N VAL A 513 -11.62 -18.72 -7.54
CA VAL A 513 -10.31 -18.79 -6.85
C VAL A 513 -9.67 -17.42 -6.66
N MET A 514 -9.98 -16.44 -7.52
CA MET A 514 -9.63 -15.03 -7.32
C MET A 514 -10.48 -14.35 -6.23
N GLY A 515 -11.55 -15.00 -5.77
CA GLY A 515 -12.39 -14.56 -4.66
C GLY A 515 -13.81 -14.15 -5.05
N PHE A 516 -14.13 -14.17 -6.36
CA PHE A 516 -15.45 -13.82 -6.88
C PHE A 516 -16.53 -14.83 -6.46
N ARG A 517 -17.76 -14.33 -6.32
CA ARG A 517 -19.00 -15.06 -6.02
C ARG A 517 -20.01 -14.86 -7.14
N LYS A 518 -21.16 -15.50 -6.97
CA LYS A 518 -22.40 -15.03 -7.60
C LYS A 518 -22.95 -13.86 -6.78
N SER A 519 -23.58 -12.89 -7.45
CA SER A 519 -24.34 -11.83 -6.77
C SER A 519 -25.55 -12.45 -6.05
N GLU A 520 -26.14 -11.72 -5.12
CA GLU A 520 -27.36 -12.16 -4.43
C GLU A 520 -28.61 -11.94 -5.31
N GLU A 521 -28.53 -11.01 -6.28
CA GLU A 521 -29.59 -10.68 -7.24
C GLU A 521 -29.68 -11.64 -8.45
N GLY A 522 -28.82 -12.67 -8.54
CA GLY A 522 -28.98 -13.68 -9.59
C GLY A 522 -27.81 -14.65 -9.81
N ASN A 523 -27.88 -15.40 -10.91
CA ASN A 523 -26.86 -16.39 -11.27
C ASN A 523 -25.55 -15.76 -11.81
N ALA A 524 -25.54 -14.45 -12.05
CA ALA A 524 -24.39 -13.66 -12.50
C ALA A 524 -23.30 -13.56 -11.41
N LEU A 525 -22.09 -13.18 -11.79
CA LEU A 525 -20.99 -12.95 -10.85
C LEU A 525 -21.12 -11.59 -10.15
N GLU A 526 -20.58 -11.49 -8.94
CA GLU A 526 -20.52 -10.24 -8.17
C GLU A 526 -19.65 -9.18 -8.89
N SER A 527 -20.01 -7.92 -8.75
CA SER A 527 -19.32 -6.76 -9.36
C SER A 527 -17.94 -6.53 -8.75
N GLU A 528 -17.02 -5.88 -9.47
CA GLU A 528 -15.69 -5.55 -8.93
C GLU A 528 -15.81 -4.59 -7.72
N ALA A 529 -16.83 -3.73 -7.69
CA ALA A 529 -17.16 -2.88 -6.55
C ALA A 529 -17.60 -3.67 -5.31
N GLU A 530 -18.47 -4.68 -5.48
CA GLU A 530 -18.96 -5.56 -4.41
C GLU A 530 -17.80 -6.38 -3.84
N LEU A 531 -17.00 -6.99 -4.72
CA LEU A 531 -15.79 -7.72 -4.35
C LEU A 531 -14.78 -6.80 -3.62
N SER A 532 -14.58 -5.57 -4.09
CA SER A 532 -13.68 -4.59 -3.49
C SER A 532 -14.10 -4.24 -2.06
N SER A 533 -15.38 -3.87 -1.88
CA SER A 533 -15.96 -3.52 -0.58
C SER A 533 -15.88 -4.69 0.41
N ARG A 534 -16.31 -5.88 -0.04
CA ARG A 534 -16.28 -7.11 0.75
C ARG A 534 -14.85 -7.57 1.08
N ALA A 535 -13.89 -7.39 0.17
CA ALA A 535 -12.49 -7.68 0.42
C ALA A 535 -11.87 -6.68 1.40
N ALA A 536 -12.24 -5.41 1.35
CA ALA A 536 -11.79 -4.40 2.31
C ALA A 536 -12.28 -4.70 3.74
N GLY A 537 -13.53 -5.13 3.93
CA GLY A 537 -14.06 -5.56 5.22
C GLY A 537 -13.26 -6.72 5.82
N ILE A 538 -13.02 -7.78 5.03
CA ILE A 538 -12.19 -8.93 5.41
C ILE A 538 -10.74 -8.53 5.71
N MET A 539 -10.11 -7.75 4.83
CA MET A 539 -8.69 -7.39 4.94
C MET A 539 -8.43 -6.44 6.10
N ARG A 540 -9.39 -5.58 6.49
CA ARG A 540 -9.32 -4.77 7.71
C ARG A 540 -9.09 -5.64 8.95
N VAL A 541 -9.79 -6.76 9.09
CA VAL A 541 -9.58 -7.72 10.20
C VAL A 541 -8.18 -8.33 10.14
N TYR A 542 -7.71 -8.74 8.96
CA TYR A 542 -6.37 -9.30 8.80
C TYR A 542 -5.28 -8.29 9.19
N PHE A 543 -5.37 -7.03 8.75
CA PHE A 543 -4.40 -5.99 9.13
C PHE A 543 -4.43 -5.66 10.63
N LEU A 544 -5.62 -5.64 11.26
CA LEU A 544 -5.74 -5.48 12.72
C LEU A 544 -5.08 -6.65 13.48
N ILE A 545 -5.16 -7.89 12.97
CA ILE A 545 -4.44 -9.03 13.56
C ILE A 545 -2.91 -8.85 13.45
N LEU A 546 -2.40 -8.26 12.36
CA LEU A 546 -0.97 -7.96 12.21
C LEU A 546 -0.48 -6.82 13.11
N GLN A 547 -1.38 -5.95 13.59
CA GLN A 547 -1.11 -4.82 14.47
C GLN A 547 -1.00 -5.20 15.95
N ILE A 548 -1.65 -6.30 16.36
CA ILE A 548 -1.63 -6.75 17.76
C ILE A 548 -0.29 -7.42 18.08
N ASN A 549 0.55 -6.74 18.86
CA ASN A 549 1.82 -7.26 19.35
C ASN A 549 1.61 -8.45 20.30
N PRO A 550 2.21 -9.64 20.06
CA PRO A 550 1.90 -10.82 20.84
C PRO A 550 2.66 -10.90 22.18
N PRO A 551 1.97 -11.14 23.31
CA PRO A 551 2.59 -11.09 24.64
C PRO A 551 3.41 -12.32 25.02
N HIS A 552 3.31 -13.42 24.25
CA HIS A 552 3.86 -14.74 24.62
C HIS A 552 4.72 -15.36 23.50
N GLY A 553 5.36 -14.51 22.69
CA GLY A 553 6.22 -14.92 21.57
C GLY A 553 5.54 -14.75 20.20
N PRO A 554 6.28 -14.97 19.10
CA PRO A 554 5.78 -14.71 17.76
C PRO A 554 4.68 -15.69 17.34
N LEU A 555 3.62 -15.17 16.71
CA LEU A 555 2.60 -15.98 16.03
C LEU A 555 3.19 -16.72 14.81
N SER A 556 2.39 -17.64 14.23
CA SER A 556 2.65 -18.25 12.92
C SER A 556 3.08 -17.19 11.88
N PRO A 557 4.07 -17.48 11.00
CA PRO A 557 4.64 -16.49 10.07
C PRO A 557 3.66 -15.76 9.14
N MET A 558 2.41 -16.22 8.99
CA MET A 558 1.38 -15.49 8.23
C MET A 558 0.70 -14.35 9.03
N PHE A 559 0.88 -14.30 10.36
CA PHE A 559 0.24 -13.34 11.27
C PHE A 559 1.25 -12.45 12.03
N GLN A 560 2.49 -12.36 11.54
CA GLN A 560 3.52 -11.49 12.10
C GLN A 560 3.52 -10.12 11.40
N THR A 561 3.73 -9.03 12.14
CA THR A 561 3.69 -7.64 11.64
C THR A 561 4.58 -7.37 10.42
N THR A 562 5.71 -8.08 10.29
CA THR A 562 6.60 -8.08 9.10
C THR A 562 5.87 -8.43 7.79
N ARG A 563 4.77 -9.19 7.85
CA ARG A 563 3.93 -9.48 6.68
C ARG A 563 3.22 -8.24 6.13
N TYR A 564 2.96 -7.22 6.95
CA TYR A 564 2.36 -5.96 6.47
C TYR A 564 3.33 -5.21 5.54
N TRP A 565 4.60 -5.03 5.94
CA TRP A 565 5.64 -4.49 5.05
C TRP A 565 5.79 -5.35 3.78
N SER A 566 5.82 -6.67 3.93
CA SER A 566 5.91 -7.61 2.81
C SER A 566 4.74 -7.48 1.83
N TRP A 567 3.52 -7.29 2.35
CA TRP A 567 2.27 -7.13 1.59
C TRP A 567 2.34 -5.91 0.65
N PHE A 568 2.78 -4.75 1.17
CA PHE A 568 2.99 -3.56 0.34
C PHE A 568 4.07 -3.76 -0.73
N ALA A 569 5.22 -4.32 -0.35
CA ALA A 569 6.33 -4.53 -1.28
C ALA A 569 5.91 -5.40 -2.49
N ARG A 570 5.13 -6.46 -2.25
CA ARG A 570 4.64 -7.39 -3.29
C ARG A 570 3.59 -6.75 -4.21
N ILE A 571 2.69 -5.92 -3.68
CA ILE A 571 1.71 -5.19 -4.50
C ILE A 571 2.37 -4.18 -5.44
N LEU A 572 3.47 -3.57 -5.00
CA LEU A 572 4.21 -2.59 -5.80
C LEU A 572 5.16 -3.23 -6.83
N ASP A 573 5.52 -4.51 -6.65
CA ASP A 573 6.27 -5.30 -7.64
C ASP A 573 5.33 -5.92 -8.71
N GLU A 574 4.21 -6.50 -8.28
CA GLU A 574 3.27 -7.21 -9.16
C GLU A 574 2.35 -6.26 -9.94
N LYS A 575 2.83 -5.88 -11.13
CA LYS A 575 2.16 -4.99 -12.11
C LYS A 575 0.70 -5.34 -12.41
N SER A 576 0.34 -6.62 -12.42
CA SER A 576 -1.05 -7.03 -12.73
C SER A 576 -2.01 -6.75 -11.58
N LEU A 577 -1.57 -6.90 -10.32
CA LEU A 577 -2.34 -6.49 -9.15
C LEU A 577 -2.41 -4.96 -9.06
N MET A 578 -1.28 -4.27 -9.24
CA MET A 578 -1.18 -2.81 -9.17
C MET A 578 -2.26 -2.07 -9.97
N GLN A 579 -2.67 -2.61 -11.13
CA GLN A 579 -3.65 -1.99 -12.02
C GLN A 579 -5.13 -2.27 -11.69
N SER A 580 -5.47 -3.25 -10.85
CA SER A 580 -6.87 -3.48 -10.43
C SER A 580 -7.33 -2.41 -9.43
N PRO A 581 -8.56 -1.84 -9.56
CA PRO A 581 -9.10 -0.86 -8.62
C PRO A 581 -9.15 -1.36 -7.17
N ILE A 582 -9.35 -2.67 -6.95
CA ILE A 582 -9.35 -3.31 -5.63
C ILE A 582 -8.04 -2.99 -4.87
N THR A 583 -6.91 -2.97 -5.56
CA THR A 583 -5.59 -2.68 -4.96
C THR A 583 -5.53 -1.31 -4.30
N ALA A 584 -6.15 -0.28 -4.88
CA ALA A 584 -6.21 1.04 -4.26
C ALA A 584 -7.08 1.03 -2.98
N GLU A 585 -8.18 0.28 -2.97
CA GLU A 585 -9.05 0.15 -1.79
C GLU A 585 -8.38 -0.62 -0.66
N LEU A 586 -7.65 -1.69 -0.98
CA LEU A 586 -6.91 -2.47 0.00
C LEU A 586 -5.71 -1.70 0.56
N ILE A 587 -5.02 -0.89 -0.27
CA ILE A 587 -3.97 0.03 0.20
C ILE A 587 -4.57 1.06 1.16
N TYR A 588 -5.67 1.72 0.80
CA TYR A 588 -6.38 2.66 1.70
C TYR A 588 -6.77 1.97 3.01
N THR A 589 -7.31 0.75 2.93
CA THR A 589 -7.72 -0.05 4.11
C THR A 589 -6.54 -0.41 5.00
N ALA A 590 -5.39 -0.78 4.44
CA ALA A 590 -4.17 -1.05 5.20
C ALA A 590 -3.66 0.20 5.93
N LEU A 591 -3.48 1.30 5.18
CA LEU A 591 -3.03 2.59 5.72
C LEU A 591 -3.95 3.13 6.82
N ASN A 592 -5.27 2.95 6.67
CA ASN A 592 -6.28 3.37 7.63
C ASN A 592 -6.31 2.54 8.92
N VAL A 593 -5.73 1.33 8.92
CA VAL A 593 -5.61 0.47 10.11
C VAL A 593 -4.28 0.69 10.84
N MET A 594 -3.15 0.58 10.14
CA MET A 594 -1.82 0.57 10.75
C MET A 594 -0.84 1.54 10.07
N GLY A 595 -1.29 2.46 9.23
CA GLY A 595 -0.39 3.37 8.49
C GLY A 595 0.39 4.37 9.37
N HIS A 596 -0.14 4.71 10.55
CA HIS A 596 0.55 5.49 11.57
C HIS A 596 1.53 4.62 12.38
N ASP A 597 1.11 3.44 12.84
CA ASP A 597 1.98 2.60 13.67
C ASP A 597 3.12 1.98 12.85
N ALA A 598 2.90 1.74 11.56
CA ALA A 598 3.94 1.41 10.59
C ALA A 598 5.02 2.50 10.46
N LEU A 599 4.68 3.77 10.69
CA LEU A 599 5.68 4.85 10.78
C LEU A 599 6.51 4.71 12.07
N GLN A 600 5.89 4.33 13.19
CA GLN A 600 6.62 4.09 14.44
C GLN A 600 7.55 2.86 14.35
N ILE A 601 7.13 1.82 13.60
CA ILE A 601 7.89 0.57 13.43
C ILE A 601 9.04 0.70 12.42
N TRP A 602 8.81 1.33 11.25
CA TRP A 602 9.78 1.36 10.14
C TRP A 602 10.30 2.76 9.77
N GLY A 603 9.82 3.82 10.42
CA GLY A 603 10.36 5.18 10.35
C GLY A 603 10.60 5.70 8.94
N GLY A 604 11.81 6.18 8.68
CA GLY A 604 12.19 6.75 7.38
C GLY A 604 12.06 5.80 6.17
N GLN A 605 12.06 4.47 6.38
CA GLN A 605 11.81 3.53 5.28
C GLN A 605 10.31 3.46 4.93
N TRP A 606 9.43 3.60 5.93
CA TRP A 606 7.99 3.76 5.70
C TRP A 606 7.67 5.05 4.94
N ILE A 607 8.33 6.17 5.29
CA ILE A 607 8.16 7.45 4.57
C ILE A 607 8.51 7.31 3.07
N LYS A 608 9.60 6.60 2.72
CA LYS A 608 9.94 6.32 1.31
C LYS A 608 8.86 5.48 0.61
N LEU A 609 8.30 4.49 1.30
CA LEU A 609 7.24 3.64 0.76
C LEU A 609 5.93 4.43 0.56
N LEU A 610 5.56 5.29 1.52
CA LEU A 610 4.43 6.22 1.38
C LEU A 610 4.63 7.19 0.21
N ALA A 611 5.83 7.73 0.02
CA ALA A 611 6.15 8.60 -1.12
C ALA A 611 6.01 7.86 -2.46
N LEU A 612 6.50 6.61 -2.55
CA LEU A 612 6.36 5.76 -3.73
C LEU A 612 4.89 5.43 -4.05
N ILE A 613 4.08 5.15 -3.04
CA ILE A 613 2.63 4.94 -3.20
C ILE A 613 1.95 6.24 -3.64
N TYR A 614 2.28 7.37 -3.02
CA TYR A 614 1.73 8.69 -3.36
C TYR A 614 2.03 9.06 -4.82
N GLU A 615 3.26 8.85 -5.31
CA GLU A 615 3.62 9.06 -6.72
C GLU A 615 2.86 8.08 -7.64
N GLY A 616 2.82 6.78 -7.29
CA GLY A 616 2.07 5.76 -8.04
C GLY A 616 0.56 6.01 -8.11
N VAL A 617 0.00 6.73 -7.14
CA VAL A 617 -1.39 7.19 -7.08
C VAL A 617 -1.59 8.48 -7.90
N THR A 618 -0.77 9.49 -7.69
CA THR A 618 -1.01 10.84 -8.26
C THR A 618 -0.46 11.02 -9.68
N VAL A 619 0.73 10.50 -9.97
CA VAL A 619 1.40 10.61 -11.28
C VAL A 619 1.29 9.29 -12.06
N GLY A 620 1.45 8.16 -11.36
CA GLY A 620 1.53 6.83 -11.95
C GLY A 620 2.91 6.51 -12.53
N PHE A 621 3.23 5.23 -12.64
CA PHE A 621 4.54 4.74 -13.05
C PHE A 621 4.72 4.76 -14.58
N GLY A 622 4.70 5.96 -15.15
CA GLY A 622 4.67 6.21 -16.59
C GLY A 622 3.26 6.14 -17.19
N SER A 623 3.18 6.29 -18.51
CA SER A 623 1.92 6.48 -19.25
C SER A 623 0.84 5.46 -18.88
N ASN A 624 -0.26 5.97 -18.32
CA ASN A 624 -1.46 5.25 -17.87
C ASN A 624 -1.29 4.18 -16.76
N ARG A 625 -0.14 4.08 -16.07
CA ARG A 625 0.10 3.06 -15.03
C ARG A 625 -0.04 3.60 -13.61
N CYS A 626 -1.24 4.07 -13.27
CA CYS A 626 -1.59 4.45 -11.89
C CYS A 626 -1.98 3.22 -11.06
N ILE A 627 -1.69 3.25 -9.76
CA ILE A 627 -2.22 2.28 -8.78
C ILE A 627 -3.74 2.34 -8.80
N GLY A 628 -4.44 1.21 -8.98
CA GLY A 628 -5.89 1.18 -9.15
C GLY A 628 -6.39 1.51 -10.58
N GLY A 629 -5.52 1.54 -11.59
CA GLY A 629 -5.93 1.62 -13.00
C GLY A 629 -6.60 2.94 -13.39
N GLN A 630 -7.61 2.90 -14.27
CA GLN A 630 -8.30 4.11 -14.76
C GLN A 630 -9.83 4.10 -14.62
N THR A 631 -10.43 3.09 -13.98
CA THR A 631 -11.87 3.04 -13.68
C THR A 631 -12.30 4.17 -12.73
N ALA A 632 -13.59 4.48 -12.67
CA ALA A 632 -14.11 5.51 -11.77
C ALA A 632 -13.87 5.14 -10.29
N GLU A 633 -14.16 3.89 -9.93
CA GLU A 633 -13.88 3.30 -8.62
C GLU A 633 -12.38 3.42 -8.25
N GLY A 634 -11.49 3.03 -9.18
CA GLY A 634 -10.04 3.12 -8.98
C GLY A 634 -9.57 4.55 -8.72
N ARG A 635 -10.17 5.56 -9.38
CA ARG A 635 -9.91 6.98 -9.11
C ARG A 635 -10.42 7.40 -7.72
N ALA A 636 -11.61 6.96 -7.32
CA ALA A 636 -12.20 7.29 -6.02
C ALA A 636 -11.41 6.65 -4.86
N SER A 637 -10.98 5.40 -4.99
CA SER A 637 -10.09 4.75 -4.02
C SER A 637 -8.71 5.39 -4.00
N ARG A 638 -8.16 5.80 -5.15
CA ARG A 638 -6.90 6.57 -5.21
C ARG A 638 -6.93 7.88 -4.42
N VAL A 639 -8.00 8.68 -4.55
CA VAL A 639 -8.14 9.92 -3.78
C VAL A 639 -8.16 9.62 -2.27
N ARG A 640 -8.80 8.52 -1.85
CA ARG A 640 -8.78 8.07 -0.44
C ARG A 640 -7.39 7.62 0.03
N VAL A 641 -6.59 6.95 -0.82
CA VAL A 641 -5.18 6.66 -0.52
C VAL A 641 -4.38 7.96 -0.37
N GLN A 642 -4.53 8.91 -1.30
CA GLN A 642 -3.81 10.18 -1.25
C GLN A 642 -4.08 10.95 0.05
N LEU A 643 -5.36 11.11 0.40
CA LEU A 643 -5.78 11.82 1.62
C LEU A 643 -5.31 11.14 2.92
N GLU A 644 -5.31 9.81 2.98
CA GLU A 644 -4.82 9.09 4.17
C GLU A 644 -3.28 9.17 4.28
N ILE A 645 -2.54 9.21 3.16
CA ILE A 645 -1.10 9.48 3.17
C ILE A 645 -0.82 10.91 3.63
N GLU A 646 -1.53 11.91 3.11
CA GLU A 646 -1.40 13.32 3.54
C GLU A 646 -1.67 13.47 5.04
N ARG A 647 -2.72 12.78 5.54
CA ARG A 647 -3.07 12.73 6.96
C ARG A 647 -1.97 12.08 7.81
N ILE A 648 -1.42 10.92 7.41
CA ILE A 648 -0.30 10.28 8.11
C ILE A 648 0.92 11.22 8.14
N MET A 649 1.28 11.81 6.99
CA MET A 649 2.42 12.73 6.89
C MET A 649 2.25 14.00 7.73
N SER A 650 1.02 14.50 7.90
CA SER A 650 0.71 15.66 8.77
C SER A 650 0.88 15.38 10.28
N THR A 651 0.97 14.11 10.70
CA THR A 651 1.27 13.76 12.10
C THR A 651 2.78 13.70 12.42
N ILE A 652 3.63 13.97 11.43
CA ILE A 652 5.10 14.00 11.56
C ILE A 652 5.62 15.42 11.82
N THR A 653 4.79 16.44 11.60
CA THR A 653 5.08 17.88 11.73
C THR A 653 4.41 18.52 12.92
#